data_AF-A0A937T6F2-F1
#
_entry.id   AF-A0A937T6F2-F1
#
_cell.length_a   1.000
_cell.length_b   1.000
_cell.length_c   1.000
_cell.angle_alpha   90.00
_cell.angle_beta   90.00
_cell.angle_gamma   90.00
#
_symmetry.space_group_name_H-M   'P 1'
#
loop_
_entity.id
_entity.type
_entity.pdbx_description
1 polymer ?
#
loop_
_entity_poly.entity_id
_entity_poly.type
_entity_poly.pdbx_seq_one_letter_code
_entity_poly.pdbx_strand_id
1 'polypeptide(L)'
;MPHRLFVAWCVAAIALAAAPQANAKDHSRFVTAAMRANVLANAEKHEWVRAQQQSAIAAAASWVKRTDDELWAMVPAQDLPRTVYTNKGVIYEGQKPYCPGCGDAAPAKYGRTWWKFDDSRPWKIQCKNCSEVYPKNDFSAFYQSALDEHAMFRRKLGDRSLLVNADHPDQKDPLHKLYVDDGYGMFDEQGKRHDVIAYYCQSALWWRIRPAVDALARAYTLTSDQRYAHKAAVLLDRIADVYPEMDYLPLHQAGFQHSQGGTGLGRIEGCIWETRVTQGLARCYDVIFDGIQNDAGLIEFCANKAKQYQLGDKGSIEAICRHVEDHLLLEALGSCKDGRISGNTGMTHTCLAVNAIALDRPGVTEEWLDWLFDPGFPGHKRWMKDPVPWVLVEGLDRDGMGKECGGYGLIWTRSMHELAEILAAYPDYRKHDLIAEYPKLKQSFFVQSRLNVLDAMMPNTGDSGAVGSWGRQGGAATYMRAFALYHDPRFASLAWREHKFHKSSLRMSEDIFQEDPDALIQEVEKIASTVEPKLTSAHFGRYGQAQLQTEGAEDGRAVFIHYGQGKGHSHSDCLNIGLLAKNVAMIPDLGYPEYTGSWPKRHAWTANTISHNTLQIGDTRSANSPGGKIQLFVTEPPLRVFQVDAPNAYKGVETYRRTVALVDIDGGYSYVLDAFRARGGTNHRLSWHGAAETAQADGLTLVKQETGTFAGPDAPFAKLDGERAGFYRESGFTYLYDIERSADQVVSPYTVDWRIDDKRGRIREGTEPHLRLHALTPCDEVALATGDSPRKFLCPRYVIQSRLGENMHSQFVNVLEPYDKTPFIKQVRLLDVEHDADESAVAAVAVELADGRTDILITCEQPMAVKVEGGIEFNGMFGMVRLVDGKPKLMRLVGGTLIAHGDTRLTADRAEWRGKVVGIDASDAENNLVLLDPPLPQDAGVVGRTIHFTNDLPMDTSYKIRAVTSDGISTGDITIVRGFKNRTDFTAGYTYLVNSGNEYVVPMITGMECDE
;
A
#
# COMPACT_ATOMS: atom_id res chain seq x y z
N MET A 1 41.79 3.37 56.16
CA MET A 1 42.90 2.38 56.20
C MET A 1 42.31 0.97 56.26
N PRO A 2 42.84 -0.02 55.53
CA PRO A 2 42.38 -0.28 54.14
C PRO A 2 42.33 -1.78 53.72
N HIS A 3 41.87 -2.00 52.47
CA HIS A 3 42.48 -2.83 51.39
C HIS A 3 41.94 -4.23 50.96
N ARG A 4 41.71 -4.28 49.61
CA ARG A 4 41.81 -5.38 48.59
C ARG A 4 40.51 -6.14 48.27
N LEU A 5 39.85 -6.08 47.09
CA LEU A 5 40.19 -6.13 45.64
C LEU A 5 40.72 -7.48 45.10
N PHE A 6 39.94 -8.03 44.15
CA PHE A 6 40.28 -8.69 42.87
C PHE A 6 40.29 -10.23 42.69
N VAL A 7 39.34 -10.67 41.82
CA VAL A 7 39.44 -11.62 40.69
C VAL A 7 39.52 -13.13 40.93
N ALA A 8 38.51 -13.85 40.43
CA ALA A 8 38.67 -15.03 39.54
C ALA A 8 37.30 -15.52 39.01
N TRP A 9 37.02 -15.22 37.74
CA TRP A 9 36.13 -15.99 36.86
C TRP A 9 37.04 -16.58 35.79
N CYS A 10 37.08 -17.91 35.63
CA CYS A 10 37.33 -18.62 34.37
C CYS A 10 37.31 -20.14 34.58
N VAL A 11 36.89 -20.82 33.51
CA VAL A 11 37.02 -22.26 33.19
C VAL A 11 35.90 -23.18 33.71
N ALA A 12 34.83 -23.29 32.91
CA ALA A 12 34.11 -24.55 32.73
C ALA A 12 34.20 -24.94 31.25
N ALA A 13 34.81 -26.09 31.01
CA ALA A 13 35.27 -26.56 29.73
C ALA A 13 34.12 -26.97 28.80
N ILE A 14 34.23 -26.52 27.55
CA ILE A 14 33.47 -26.99 26.40
C ILE A 14 33.90 -28.43 26.11
N ALA A 15 33.01 -29.39 26.36
CA ALA A 15 33.16 -30.73 25.85
C ALA A 15 32.90 -30.71 24.34
N LEU A 16 33.98 -30.78 23.56
CA LEU A 16 33.98 -31.21 22.17
C LEU A 16 33.44 -32.64 22.10
N ALA A 17 32.13 -32.77 21.91
CA ALA A 17 31.57 -33.92 21.23
C ALA A 17 31.51 -33.55 19.74
N ALA A 18 32.36 -34.19 18.95
CA ALA A 18 32.30 -34.12 17.50
C ALA A 18 30.92 -34.62 17.03
N ALA A 19 29.99 -33.69 16.83
CA ALA A 19 28.86 -33.91 15.95
C ALA A 19 29.43 -34.22 14.56
N PRO A 20 28.89 -35.22 13.84
CA PRO A 20 29.33 -35.47 12.47
C PRO A 20 29.21 -34.15 11.70
N GLN A 21 30.25 -33.79 10.94
CA GLN A 21 30.20 -32.67 10.01
C GLN A 21 28.92 -32.82 9.18
N ALA A 22 27.87 -32.06 9.51
CA ALA A 22 26.72 -31.91 8.62
C ALA A 22 27.31 -31.44 7.29
N ASN A 23 27.02 -32.18 6.21
CA ASN A 23 27.66 -31.95 4.91
C ASN A 23 27.61 -30.47 4.52
N ALA A 24 28.70 -29.97 3.96
CA ALA A 24 28.73 -28.63 3.36
C ALA A 24 27.75 -28.57 2.19
N LYS A 25 27.26 -27.36 1.90
CA LYS A 25 26.53 -27.06 0.67
C LYS A 25 27.29 -27.63 -0.54
N ASP A 26 26.57 -28.26 -1.45
CA ASP A 26 27.17 -28.98 -2.60
C ASP A 26 26.77 -28.40 -3.96
N HIS A 27 25.69 -27.63 -4.05
CA HIS A 27 25.29 -26.91 -5.26
C HIS A 27 24.39 -25.69 -4.99
N SER A 28 24.24 -24.85 -6.02
CA SER A 28 23.25 -23.75 -6.07
C SER A 28 21.80 -24.27 -6.02
N ARG A 29 20.94 -23.65 -5.19
CA ARG A 29 19.54 -24.09 -4.99
C ARG A 29 18.50 -23.23 -5.72
N PHE A 30 18.69 -21.92 -5.82
CA PHE A 30 17.74 -21.03 -6.50
C PHE A 30 17.83 -21.09 -8.02
N VAL A 31 19.04 -21.27 -8.56
CA VAL A 31 19.26 -21.52 -9.99
C VAL A 31 20.23 -22.69 -10.14
N THR A 32 19.68 -23.84 -10.48
CA THR A 32 20.44 -25.09 -10.64
C THR A 32 21.27 -25.11 -11.92
N ALA A 33 22.23 -26.03 -11.99
CA ALA A 33 23.00 -26.26 -13.23
C ALA A 33 22.10 -26.58 -14.43
N ALA A 34 21.00 -27.32 -14.23
CA ALA A 34 20.02 -27.62 -15.28
C ALA A 34 19.31 -26.35 -15.77
N MET A 35 18.88 -25.47 -14.86
CA MET A 35 18.26 -24.19 -15.21
C MET A 35 19.22 -23.30 -16.02
N ARG A 36 20.50 -23.25 -15.65
CA ARG A 36 21.52 -22.50 -16.44
C ARG A 36 21.72 -23.11 -17.82
N ALA A 37 21.76 -24.44 -17.93
CA ALA A 37 21.85 -25.12 -19.23
C ALA A 37 20.64 -24.80 -20.12
N ASN A 38 19.42 -24.77 -19.55
CA ASN A 38 18.21 -24.37 -20.26
C ASN A 38 18.31 -22.92 -20.79
N VAL A 39 18.74 -21.96 -19.97
CA VAL A 39 18.92 -20.56 -20.42
C VAL A 39 19.90 -20.46 -21.59
N LEU A 40 21.03 -21.17 -21.52
CA LEU A 40 22.02 -21.16 -22.60
C LEU A 40 21.43 -21.71 -23.90
N ALA A 41 20.75 -22.85 -23.85
CA ALA A 41 20.05 -23.42 -25.00
C ALA A 41 18.94 -22.50 -25.52
N ASN A 42 18.23 -21.83 -24.62
CA ASN A 42 17.16 -20.90 -24.97
C ASN A 42 17.68 -19.60 -25.58
N ALA A 43 18.86 -19.09 -25.18
CA ALA A 43 19.49 -17.91 -25.79
C ALA A 43 19.94 -18.16 -27.24
N GLU A 44 20.24 -19.42 -27.59
CA GLU A 44 20.51 -19.81 -28.97
C GLU A 44 19.23 -19.79 -29.82
N LYS A 45 18.11 -20.26 -29.25
CA LYS A 45 16.82 -20.44 -29.94
C LYS A 45 15.93 -19.19 -29.98
N HIS A 46 16.00 -18.33 -28.97
CA HIS A 46 15.04 -17.24 -28.75
C HIS A 46 15.75 -15.88 -28.60
N GLU A 47 15.40 -14.93 -29.48
CA GLU A 47 16.00 -13.59 -29.50
C GLU A 47 15.79 -12.82 -28.19
N TRP A 48 14.61 -12.92 -27.57
CA TRP A 48 14.31 -12.22 -26.32
C TRP A 48 15.12 -12.76 -25.12
N VAL A 49 15.45 -14.05 -25.11
CA VAL A 49 16.33 -14.66 -24.11
C VAL A 49 17.76 -14.17 -24.32
N ARG A 50 18.22 -14.15 -25.58
CA ARG A 50 19.52 -13.56 -25.95
C ARG A 50 19.63 -12.09 -25.56
N ALA A 51 18.56 -11.31 -25.73
CA ALA A 51 18.52 -9.90 -25.33
C ALA A 51 18.67 -9.74 -23.81
N GLN A 52 18.03 -10.60 -23.01
CA GLN A 52 18.23 -10.61 -21.54
C GLN A 52 19.67 -10.98 -21.15
N GLN A 53 20.26 -11.97 -21.81
CA GLN A 53 21.66 -12.34 -21.61
C GLN A 53 22.60 -11.16 -21.91
N GLN A 54 22.41 -10.49 -23.05
CA GLN A 54 23.19 -9.31 -23.43
C GLN A 54 23.01 -8.14 -22.46
N SER A 55 21.78 -7.93 -21.96
CA SER A 55 21.50 -6.91 -20.95
C SER A 55 22.24 -7.19 -19.64
N ALA A 56 22.28 -8.45 -19.19
CA ALA A 56 23.04 -8.84 -18.00
C ALA A 56 24.56 -8.65 -18.19
N ILE A 57 25.09 -9.04 -19.35
CA ILE A 57 26.51 -8.79 -19.71
C ILE A 57 26.82 -7.29 -19.67
N ALA A 58 25.95 -6.45 -20.25
CA ALA A 58 26.13 -5.01 -20.27
C ALA A 58 26.07 -4.39 -18.86
N ALA A 59 25.15 -4.85 -18.01
CA ALA A 59 25.05 -4.42 -16.62
C ALA A 59 26.29 -4.80 -15.78
N ALA A 60 26.90 -5.95 -16.08
CA ALA A 60 28.11 -6.44 -15.42
C ALA A 60 29.42 -5.83 -15.97
N ALA A 61 29.38 -5.22 -17.16
CA ALA A 61 30.58 -4.89 -17.92
C ALA A 61 31.55 -3.93 -17.20
N SER A 62 31.04 -2.93 -16.47
CA SER A 62 31.89 -2.00 -15.72
C SER A 62 32.51 -2.65 -14.48
N TRP A 63 31.86 -3.65 -13.90
CA TRP A 63 32.32 -4.35 -12.69
C TRP A 63 33.39 -5.38 -13.03
N VAL A 64 33.23 -6.14 -14.11
CA VAL A 64 34.24 -7.11 -14.57
C VAL A 64 35.55 -6.45 -14.99
N LYS A 65 35.50 -5.20 -15.48
CA LYS A 65 36.70 -4.42 -15.85
C LYS A 65 37.52 -3.98 -14.64
N ARG A 66 36.93 -3.94 -13.44
CA ARG A 66 37.64 -3.58 -12.21
C ARG A 66 38.54 -4.72 -11.75
N THR A 67 39.67 -4.36 -11.14
CA THR A 67 40.53 -5.35 -10.47
C THR A 67 39.84 -5.89 -9.22
N ASP A 68 40.28 -7.06 -8.74
CA ASP A 68 39.73 -7.63 -7.50
C ASP A 68 40.03 -6.73 -6.30
N ASP A 69 41.20 -6.07 -6.29
CA ASP A 69 41.54 -5.04 -5.30
C ASP A 69 40.56 -3.86 -5.30
N GLU A 70 40.19 -3.35 -6.49
CA GLU A 70 39.25 -2.24 -6.61
C GLU A 70 37.86 -2.62 -6.10
N LEU A 71 37.39 -3.83 -6.41
CA LEU A 71 36.10 -4.33 -5.94
C LEU A 71 36.12 -4.55 -4.43
N TRP A 72 37.14 -5.22 -3.92
CA TRP A 72 37.33 -5.50 -2.50
C TRP A 72 37.40 -4.20 -1.68
N ALA A 73 38.13 -3.18 -2.15
CA ALA A 73 38.28 -1.90 -1.46
C ALA A 73 37.00 -1.04 -1.43
N MET A 74 35.97 -1.36 -2.22
CA MET A 74 34.71 -0.59 -2.23
C MET A 74 33.90 -0.75 -0.94
N VAL A 75 34.04 -1.86 -0.22
CA VAL A 75 33.16 -2.24 0.89
C VAL A 75 33.58 -1.52 2.18
N PRO A 76 32.76 -0.59 2.71
CA PRO A 76 33.11 0.16 3.91
C PRO A 76 32.76 -0.61 5.20
N ALA A 77 33.55 -0.38 6.25
CA ALA A 77 33.36 -0.99 7.57
C ALA A 77 32.31 -0.27 8.44
N GLN A 78 31.94 -0.88 9.58
CA GLN A 78 30.91 -0.43 10.50
C GLN A 78 31.10 1.03 10.98
N ASP A 79 32.32 1.38 11.38
CA ASP A 79 32.70 2.69 11.97
C ASP A 79 32.51 3.88 11.01
N LEU A 80 32.31 3.63 9.71
CA LEU A 80 31.93 4.67 8.76
C LEU A 80 30.39 4.77 8.68
N PRO A 81 29.77 5.84 9.20
CA PRO A 81 28.32 5.92 9.36
C PRO A 81 27.53 5.88 8.04
N ARG A 82 26.22 5.61 8.15
CA ARG A 82 25.29 5.50 7.04
C ARG A 82 23.98 6.24 7.35
N THR A 83 23.52 7.07 6.42
CA THR A 83 22.26 7.83 6.57
C THR A 83 21.59 8.07 5.22
N VAL A 84 20.27 8.16 5.21
CA VAL A 84 19.50 8.39 3.97
C VAL A 84 19.22 9.88 3.68
N TYR A 85 19.65 10.77 4.58
CA TYR A 85 19.61 12.23 4.40
C TYR A 85 20.90 12.88 4.89
N THR A 86 21.36 13.90 4.17
CA THR A 86 22.49 14.74 4.59
C THR A 86 22.13 15.64 5.77
N ASN A 87 20.85 15.91 6.02
CA ASN A 87 20.41 16.77 7.11
C ASN A 87 19.82 15.92 8.26
N LYS A 88 20.20 16.26 9.50
CA LYS A 88 19.63 15.64 10.69
C LYS A 88 18.14 15.97 10.85
N GLY A 89 17.37 15.01 11.38
CA GLY A 89 15.99 15.23 11.83
C GLY A 89 14.91 15.17 10.76
N VAL A 90 15.24 14.84 9.50
CA VAL A 90 14.27 14.81 8.39
C VAL A 90 13.18 13.74 8.56
N ILE A 91 13.50 12.54 9.04
CA ILE A 91 12.52 11.43 9.14
C ILE A 91 11.72 11.50 10.45
N TYR A 92 12.39 11.81 11.57
CA TYR A 92 11.82 11.61 12.91
C TYR A 92 11.67 12.90 13.73
N GLU A 93 12.24 14.02 13.29
CA GLU A 93 12.19 15.31 14.01
C GLU A 93 11.48 16.43 13.19
N GLY A 94 10.94 16.11 12.02
CA GLY A 94 10.18 17.07 11.23
C GLY A 94 11.02 18.17 10.57
N GLN A 95 12.31 17.93 10.31
CA GLN A 95 13.17 18.90 9.62
C GLN A 95 13.00 18.82 8.10
N LYS A 96 12.96 19.98 7.43
CA LYS A 96 13.02 20.02 5.96
C LYS A 96 14.46 19.78 5.48
N PRO A 97 14.67 19.01 4.39
CA PRO A 97 15.99 18.90 3.78
C PRO A 97 16.42 20.26 3.18
N TYR A 98 17.73 20.54 3.18
CA TYR A 98 18.31 21.76 2.62
C TYR A 98 19.79 21.58 2.24
N CYS A 99 20.24 22.34 1.25
CA CYS A 99 21.64 22.47 0.83
C CYS A 99 22.36 23.54 1.66
N PRO A 100 23.62 23.34 2.08
CA PRO A 100 24.40 24.41 2.71
C PRO A 100 24.51 25.67 1.83
N GLY A 101 24.71 25.51 0.51
CA GLY A 101 24.93 26.64 -0.39
C GLY A 101 23.65 27.33 -0.92
N CYS A 102 22.56 26.60 -1.14
CA CYS A 102 21.34 27.18 -1.74
C CYS A 102 20.05 26.92 -0.95
N GLY A 103 20.15 26.53 0.32
CA GLY A 103 18.99 26.29 1.17
C GLY A 103 18.06 25.21 0.63
N ASP A 104 16.75 25.45 0.71
CA ASP A 104 15.70 24.52 0.29
C ASP A 104 15.43 24.50 -1.22
N ALA A 105 16.05 25.40 -2.00
CA ALA A 105 15.84 25.48 -3.45
C ALA A 105 16.15 24.17 -4.19
N ALA A 106 17.21 23.45 -3.79
CA ALA A 106 17.58 22.19 -4.42
C ALA A 106 16.60 21.04 -4.09
N PRO A 107 16.28 20.76 -2.80
CA PRO A 107 15.25 19.79 -2.45
C PRO A 107 13.87 20.11 -3.04
N ALA A 108 13.46 21.39 -3.07
CA ALA A 108 12.18 21.80 -3.63
C ALA A 108 12.10 21.49 -5.13
N LYS A 109 13.19 21.66 -5.88
CA LYS A 109 13.23 21.43 -7.33
C LYS A 109 13.43 19.98 -7.73
N TYR A 110 14.30 19.23 -7.05
CA TYR A 110 14.74 17.89 -7.48
C TYR A 110 14.31 16.76 -6.52
N GLY A 111 13.51 17.07 -5.50
CA GLY A 111 13.04 16.11 -4.50
C GLY A 111 14.19 15.44 -3.77
N ARG A 112 14.16 14.10 -3.65
CA ARG A 112 15.21 13.31 -2.97
C ARG A 112 16.50 13.13 -3.80
N THR A 113 16.49 13.48 -5.08
CA THR A 113 17.60 13.20 -6.01
C THR A 113 18.47 14.42 -6.30
N TRP A 114 18.45 15.43 -5.42
CA TRP A 114 19.12 16.71 -5.63
C TRP A 114 20.66 16.67 -5.50
N TRP A 115 21.22 15.56 -5.00
CA TRP A 115 22.65 15.28 -4.99
C TRP A 115 23.10 14.47 -6.22
N LYS A 116 24.31 14.75 -6.70
CA LYS A 116 25.01 14.00 -7.76
C LYS A 116 26.29 13.38 -7.20
N PHE A 117 26.60 12.17 -7.67
CA PHE A 117 27.86 11.47 -7.42
C PHE A 117 28.72 11.49 -8.69
N ASP A 118 30.03 11.61 -8.50
CA ASP A 118 31.01 11.67 -9.59
C ASP A 118 32.19 10.74 -9.28
N ASP A 119 32.39 9.73 -10.12
CA ASP A 119 33.40 8.69 -9.88
C ASP A 119 34.83 9.23 -10.02
N SER A 120 35.01 10.37 -10.71
CA SER A 120 36.30 11.08 -10.76
C SER A 120 36.63 11.83 -9.46
N ARG A 121 35.65 11.98 -8.56
CA ARG A 121 35.77 12.66 -7.26
C ARG A 121 35.20 11.77 -6.15
N PRO A 122 35.91 10.67 -5.81
CA PRO A 122 35.44 9.76 -4.77
C PRO A 122 35.24 10.51 -3.44
N TRP A 123 34.28 10.05 -2.65
CA TRP A 123 33.92 10.65 -1.35
C TRP A 123 33.36 12.08 -1.42
N LYS A 124 32.91 12.54 -2.58
CA LYS A 124 32.26 13.85 -2.75
C LYS A 124 30.83 13.73 -3.26
N ILE A 125 29.98 14.67 -2.86
CA ILE A 125 28.65 14.91 -3.46
C ILE A 125 28.58 16.32 -4.03
N GLN A 126 27.82 16.48 -5.11
CA GLN A 126 27.61 17.77 -5.78
C GLN A 126 26.13 18.15 -5.82
N CYS A 127 25.80 19.39 -5.42
CA CYS A 127 24.43 19.89 -5.48
C CYS A 127 24.01 20.14 -6.93
N LYS A 128 22.87 19.59 -7.37
CA LYS A 128 22.33 19.79 -8.74
C LYS A 128 21.82 21.22 -8.99
N ASN A 129 21.70 22.07 -7.97
CA ASN A 129 21.24 23.44 -8.10
C ASN A 129 22.39 24.45 -8.14
N CYS A 130 23.18 24.54 -7.06
CA CYS A 130 24.29 25.50 -6.97
C CYS A 130 25.64 24.95 -7.43
N SER A 131 25.73 23.68 -7.81
CA SER A 131 26.97 23.00 -8.23
C SER A 131 28.08 22.91 -7.18
N GLU A 132 27.84 23.36 -5.93
CA GLU A 132 28.76 23.18 -4.81
C GLU A 132 29.08 21.72 -4.53
N VAL A 133 30.32 21.48 -4.09
CA VAL A 133 30.89 20.15 -3.86
C VAL A 133 31.30 20.04 -2.40
N TYR A 134 30.89 18.94 -1.76
CA TYR A 134 31.13 18.66 -0.35
C TYR A 134 31.60 17.22 -0.12
N PRO A 135 32.35 16.94 0.96
CA PRO A 135 32.96 17.93 1.86
C PRO A 135 34.12 18.65 1.15
N LYS A 136 34.78 19.61 1.82
CA LYS A 136 35.90 20.37 1.24
C LYS A 136 37.27 19.75 1.51
N ASN A 137 37.42 18.87 2.50
CA ASN A 137 38.66 18.12 2.76
C ASN A 137 38.85 16.93 1.83
N ASP A 138 40.09 16.48 1.66
CA ASP A 138 40.40 15.20 1.00
C ASP A 138 40.05 14.03 1.93
N PHE A 139 38.78 13.64 1.91
CA PHE A 139 38.31 12.50 2.69
C PHE A 139 38.90 11.17 2.19
N SER A 140 39.30 11.07 0.92
CA SER A 140 39.92 9.86 0.39
C SER A 140 41.25 9.58 1.08
N ALA A 141 42.11 10.59 1.19
CA ALA A 141 43.37 10.47 1.92
C ALA A 141 43.13 10.19 3.41
N PHE A 142 42.16 10.88 4.03
CA PHE A 142 41.80 10.65 5.43
C PHE A 142 41.33 9.20 5.66
N TYR A 143 40.46 8.68 4.79
CA TYR A 143 39.95 7.31 4.85
C TYR A 143 41.10 6.29 4.79
N GLN A 144 42.04 6.45 3.85
CA GLN A 144 43.20 5.57 3.72
C GLN A 144 44.10 5.59 4.98
N SER A 145 44.31 6.76 5.56
CA SER A 145 45.08 6.90 6.81
C SER A 145 44.38 6.29 8.03
N ALA A 146 43.08 6.04 7.94
CA ALA A 146 42.24 5.55 9.02
C ALA A 146 41.99 4.03 8.97
N LEU A 147 42.59 3.30 8.02
CA LEU A 147 42.46 1.85 7.92
C LEU A 147 43.31 1.16 9.00
N ASP A 148 42.70 0.24 9.74
CA ASP A 148 43.42 -0.63 10.69
C ASP A 148 44.09 -1.83 9.99
N GLU A 149 44.71 -2.71 10.77
CA GLU A 149 45.36 -3.93 10.29
C GLU A 149 44.41 -4.90 9.57
N HIS A 150 43.09 -4.73 9.69
CA HIS A 150 42.05 -5.51 9.01
C HIS A 150 41.46 -4.79 7.78
N ALA A 151 42.07 -3.66 7.39
CA ALA A 151 41.56 -2.70 6.43
C ALA A 151 40.14 -2.20 6.78
N MET A 152 39.80 -2.15 8.06
CA MET A 152 38.57 -1.54 8.53
C MET A 152 38.83 -0.08 8.84
N PHE A 153 37.96 0.79 8.34
CA PHE A 153 38.01 2.21 8.70
C PHE A 153 37.78 2.35 10.20
N ARG A 154 38.74 2.92 10.93
CA ARG A 154 38.62 3.30 12.34
C ARG A 154 38.87 4.80 12.45
N ARG A 155 37.81 5.57 12.68
CA ARG A 155 37.87 7.05 12.73
C ARG A 155 39.02 7.59 13.58
N LYS A 156 39.34 6.92 14.69
CA LYS A 156 40.39 7.35 15.64
C LYS A 156 41.82 7.22 15.10
N LEU A 157 42.05 6.39 14.09
CA LEU A 157 43.38 6.19 13.50
C LEU A 157 43.69 7.24 12.41
N GLY A 158 42.67 7.88 11.84
CA GLY A 158 42.83 8.80 10.73
C GLY A 158 43.73 10.01 11.05
N ASP A 159 44.58 10.37 10.09
CA ASP A 159 45.47 11.51 10.18
C ASP A 159 44.66 12.81 10.22
N ARG A 160 44.59 13.42 11.40
CA ARG A 160 43.81 14.63 11.64
C ARG A 160 44.37 15.85 10.92
N SER A 161 45.60 15.80 10.40
CA SER A 161 46.17 16.85 9.56
C SER A 161 45.42 17.00 8.23
N LEU A 162 44.74 15.95 7.76
CA LEU A 162 43.95 15.93 6.53
C LEU A 162 42.53 16.52 6.70
N LEU A 163 42.12 16.81 7.94
CA LEU A 163 40.84 17.43 8.25
C LEU A 163 40.92 18.95 8.09
N VAL A 164 41.17 19.40 6.86
CA VAL A 164 41.33 20.80 6.48
C VAL A 164 40.52 21.12 5.23
N ASN A 165 39.97 22.32 5.15
CA ASN A 165 39.33 22.80 3.94
C ASN A 165 40.42 23.03 2.88
N ALA A 166 40.41 22.24 1.81
CA ALA A 166 41.46 22.30 0.78
C ALA A 166 41.47 23.63 0.03
N ASP A 167 40.35 24.34 -0.03
CA ASP A 167 40.23 25.67 -0.62
C ASP A 167 40.82 26.76 0.30
N HIS A 168 41.02 26.46 1.59
CA HIS A 168 41.51 27.37 2.64
C HIS A 168 42.58 26.70 3.53
N PRO A 169 43.78 26.42 2.99
CA PRO A 169 44.80 25.61 3.68
C PRO A 169 45.52 26.34 4.83
N ASP A 170 45.46 27.68 4.92
CA ASP A 170 46.07 28.44 6.02
C ASP A 170 45.33 28.21 7.33
N GLN A 171 46.03 27.79 8.38
CA GLN A 171 45.46 27.57 9.72
C GLN A 171 44.85 28.82 10.34
N LYS A 172 45.24 30.01 9.87
CA LYS A 172 44.69 31.29 10.34
C LYS A 172 43.43 31.71 9.60
N ASP A 173 43.09 31.07 8.48
CA ASP A 173 41.86 31.36 7.76
C ASP A 173 40.65 30.84 8.59
N PRO A 174 39.66 31.68 8.92
CA PRO A 174 38.48 31.24 9.66
C PRO A 174 37.68 30.13 8.96
N LEU A 175 37.84 29.97 7.64
CA LEU A 175 37.18 28.94 6.83
C LEU A 175 37.94 27.61 6.80
N HIS A 176 39.13 27.54 7.39
CA HIS A 176 40.04 26.39 7.38
C HIS A 176 39.42 25.08 7.88
N LYS A 177 38.41 25.16 8.75
CA LYS A 177 37.71 24.00 9.32
C LYS A 177 36.25 23.86 8.88
N LEU A 178 35.76 24.76 8.03
CA LEU A 178 34.39 24.69 7.52
C LEU A 178 34.25 23.63 6.45
N TYR A 179 33.08 22.99 6.42
CA TYR A 179 32.73 21.95 5.44
C TYR A 179 33.72 20.77 5.40
N VAL A 180 34.48 20.55 6.47
CA VAL A 180 35.38 19.41 6.66
C VAL A 180 34.61 18.27 7.32
N ASP A 181 34.69 17.07 6.76
CA ASP A 181 34.02 15.87 7.28
C ASP A 181 35.07 14.80 7.66
N ASP A 182 34.91 14.19 8.83
CA ASP A 182 35.73 13.06 9.31
C ASP A 182 34.97 11.72 9.30
N GLY A 183 33.83 11.69 8.61
CA GLY A 183 32.89 10.58 8.52
C GLY A 183 31.62 10.82 9.33
N TYR A 184 31.68 11.67 10.37
CA TYR A 184 30.55 11.94 11.28
C TYR A 184 29.84 13.27 11.00
N GLY A 185 30.10 13.85 9.83
CA GLY A 185 29.44 15.04 9.32
C GLY A 185 30.34 16.26 9.35
N MET A 186 30.09 17.16 8.41
CA MET A 186 30.70 18.48 8.33
C MET A 186 29.81 19.54 8.97
N PHE A 187 30.38 20.70 9.29
CA PHE A 187 29.63 21.85 9.79
C PHE A 187 29.67 23.00 8.78
N ASP A 188 28.53 23.66 8.59
CA ASP A 188 28.43 24.90 7.81
C ASP A 188 28.80 26.14 8.65
N GLU A 189 28.76 27.31 8.01
CA GLU A 189 29.04 28.62 8.63
C GLU A 189 28.13 28.92 9.82
N GLN A 190 26.93 28.32 9.86
CA GLN A 190 25.96 28.49 10.93
C GLN A 190 26.11 27.44 12.05
N GLY A 191 27.13 26.59 11.97
CA GLY A 191 27.38 25.52 12.95
C GLY A 191 26.41 24.35 12.84
N LYS A 192 25.69 24.22 11.71
CA LYS A 192 24.75 23.11 11.49
C LYS A 192 25.47 21.93 10.86
N ARG A 193 25.19 20.73 11.39
CA ARG A 193 25.81 19.48 10.95
C ARG A 193 25.16 18.95 9.66
N HIS A 194 25.98 18.49 8.73
CA HIS A 194 25.61 17.83 7.48
C HIS A 194 26.37 16.51 7.32
N ASP A 195 25.63 15.42 7.20
CA ASP A 195 26.14 14.04 7.18
C ASP A 195 26.57 13.61 5.76
N VAL A 196 27.48 14.37 5.13
CA VAL A 196 27.83 14.18 3.72
C VAL A 196 28.49 12.84 3.45
N ILE A 197 29.53 12.50 4.20
CA ILE A 197 30.23 11.23 3.99
C ILE A 197 29.33 10.05 4.35
N ALA A 198 28.54 10.15 5.41
CA ALA A 198 27.61 9.09 5.78
C ALA A 198 26.50 8.88 4.72
N TYR A 199 26.04 9.95 4.07
CA TYR A 199 25.12 9.87 2.94
C TYR A 199 25.79 9.29 1.69
N TYR A 200 27.06 9.61 1.44
CA TYR A 200 27.86 9.01 0.37
C TYR A 200 28.05 7.50 0.60
N CYS A 201 28.41 7.10 1.82
CA CYS A 201 28.55 5.69 2.22
C CYS A 201 27.27 4.90 1.91
N GLN A 202 26.10 5.46 2.24
CA GLN A 202 24.81 4.86 1.93
C GLN A 202 24.50 4.86 0.41
N SER A 203 24.49 6.04 -0.20
CA SER A 203 23.88 6.29 -1.51
C SER A 203 24.82 6.06 -2.70
N ALA A 204 26.14 6.12 -2.48
CA ALA A 204 27.17 5.96 -3.50
C ALA A 204 27.97 4.67 -3.36
N LEU A 205 28.14 4.13 -2.14
CA LEU A 205 28.84 2.86 -1.93
C LEU A 205 27.84 1.71 -1.81
N TRP A 206 27.12 1.58 -0.68
CA TRP A 206 26.24 0.43 -0.46
C TRP A 206 25.15 0.28 -1.53
N TRP A 207 24.56 1.39 -2.00
CA TRP A 207 23.59 1.39 -3.10
C TRP A 207 24.20 1.14 -4.49
N ARG A 208 25.52 1.06 -4.63
CA ARG A 208 26.21 0.58 -5.85
C ARG A 208 26.77 -0.82 -5.70
N ILE A 209 27.30 -1.18 -4.54
CA ILE A 209 27.84 -2.51 -4.23
C ILE A 209 26.75 -3.56 -4.40
N ARG A 210 25.55 -3.36 -3.82
CA ARG A 210 24.47 -4.35 -3.90
C ARG A 210 24.04 -4.62 -5.35
N PRO A 211 23.74 -3.60 -6.18
CA PRO A 211 23.49 -3.84 -7.61
C PRO A 211 24.69 -4.40 -8.39
N ALA A 212 25.94 -4.14 -7.97
CA ALA A 212 27.12 -4.72 -8.61
C ALA A 212 27.18 -6.24 -8.39
N VAL A 213 26.97 -6.70 -7.15
CA VAL A 213 26.90 -8.13 -6.83
C VAL A 213 25.76 -8.80 -7.61
N ASP A 214 24.57 -8.18 -7.64
CA ASP A 214 23.42 -8.68 -8.41
C ASP A 214 23.71 -8.75 -9.92
N ALA A 215 24.29 -7.70 -10.51
CA ALA A 215 24.62 -7.69 -11.93
C ALA A 215 25.64 -8.77 -12.31
N LEU A 216 26.67 -8.96 -11.49
CA LEU A 216 27.67 -10.02 -11.68
C LEU A 216 27.03 -11.41 -11.53
N ALA A 217 26.27 -11.65 -10.45
CA ALA A 217 25.58 -12.92 -10.23
C ALA A 217 24.57 -13.24 -11.36
N ARG A 218 23.82 -12.25 -11.83
CA ARG A 218 22.90 -12.38 -12.97
C ARG A 218 23.63 -12.67 -14.27
N ALA A 219 24.77 -12.02 -14.53
CA ALA A 219 25.57 -12.31 -15.71
C ALA A 219 26.13 -13.74 -15.69
N TYR A 220 26.64 -14.21 -14.55
CA TYR A 220 27.02 -15.62 -14.37
C TYR A 220 25.82 -16.54 -14.65
N THR A 221 24.69 -16.27 -14.02
CA THR A 221 23.47 -17.06 -14.16
C THR A 221 23.05 -17.26 -15.62
N LEU A 222 23.16 -16.22 -16.45
CA LEU A 222 22.71 -16.26 -17.84
C LEU A 222 23.79 -16.67 -18.85
N THR A 223 25.06 -16.79 -18.45
CA THR A 223 26.18 -17.07 -19.38
C THR A 223 27.04 -18.26 -18.97
N SER A 224 26.95 -18.68 -17.71
CA SER A 224 27.88 -19.63 -17.07
C SER A 224 29.36 -19.24 -17.18
N ASP A 225 29.67 -17.97 -17.46
CA ASP A 225 31.05 -17.47 -17.51
C ASP A 225 31.58 -17.22 -16.09
N GLN A 226 32.54 -18.05 -15.69
CA GLN A 226 33.13 -18.06 -14.35
C GLN A 226 33.66 -16.68 -13.90
N ARG A 227 34.09 -15.81 -14.82
CA ARG A 227 34.62 -14.48 -14.46
C ARG A 227 33.61 -13.64 -13.68
N TYR A 228 32.33 -13.79 -13.97
CA TYR A 228 31.28 -13.07 -13.24
C TYR A 228 31.10 -13.62 -11.82
N ALA A 229 31.11 -14.96 -11.66
CA ALA A 229 31.04 -15.61 -10.35
C ALA A 229 32.25 -15.25 -9.47
N HIS A 230 33.46 -15.27 -10.04
CA HIS A 230 34.69 -14.83 -9.39
C HIS A 230 34.55 -13.42 -8.78
N LYS A 231 34.18 -12.44 -9.61
CA LYS A 231 34.08 -11.03 -9.22
C LYS A 231 32.97 -10.80 -8.18
N ALA A 232 31.87 -11.54 -8.27
CA ALA A 232 30.82 -11.50 -7.25
C ALA A 232 31.30 -12.08 -5.91
N ALA A 233 32.05 -13.18 -5.95
CA ALA A 233 32.61 -13.81 -4.76
C ALA A 233 33.62 -12.92 -4.03
N VAL A 234 34.46 -12.16 -4.75
CA VAL A 234 35.37 -11.15 -4.16
C VAL A 234 34.61 -10.13 -3.31
N LEU A 235 33.46 -9.63 -3.81
CA LEU A 235 32.63 -8.69 -3.07
C LEU A 235 31.92 -9.36 -1.88
N LEU A 236 31.37 -10.57 -2.07
CA LEU A 236 30.67 -11.30 -1.02
C LEU A 236 31.60 -11.69 0.13
N ASP A 237 32.82 -12.15 -0.18
CA ASP A 237 33.88 -12.44 0.79
C ASP A 237 34.21 -11.20 1.63
N ARG A 238 34.40 -10.04 0.99
CA ARG A 238 34.67 -8.81 1.74
C ARG A 238 33.46 -8.31 2.52
N ILE A 239 32.25 -8.49 2.02
CA ILE A 239 31.05 -8.18 2.78
C ILE A 239 30.99 -9.07 4.04
N ALA A 240 31.34 -10.35 3.95
CA ALA A 240 31.41 -11.26 5.08
C ALA A 240 32.49 -10.88 6.12
N ASP A 241 33.59 -10.23 5.71
CA ASP A 241 34.55 -9.67 6.67
C ASP A 241 33.94 -8.56 7.55
N VAL A 242 33.07 -7.71 6.97
CA VAL A 242 32.56 -6.50 7.65
C VAL A 242 31.21 -6.72 8.33
N TYR A 243 30.40 -7.66 7.83
CA TYR A 243 29.00 -7.82 8.22
C TYR A 243 28.78 -8.18 9.70
N PRO A 244 29.63 -8.99 10.37
CA PRO A 244 29.46 -9.29 11.79
C PRO A 244 29.51 -8.06 12.70
N GLU A 245 30.32 -7.05 12.36
CA GLU A 245 30.40 -5.79 13.13
C GLU A 245 29.25 -4.82 12.82
N MET A 246 28.48 -5.05 11.75
CA MET A 246 27.45 -4.10 11.32
C MET A 246 26.31 -4.01 12.35
N ASP A 247 26.11 -2.81 12.90
CA ASP A 247 25.04 -2.51 13.85
C ASP A 247 24.58 -1.05 13.68
N TYR A 248 23.29 -0.86 13.40
CA TYR A 248 22.77 0.48 13.19
C TYR A 248 22.51 1.24 14.49
N LEU A 249 22.36 0.57 15.64
CA LEU A 249 21.93 1.21 16.88
C LEU A 249 22.88 2.32 17.36
N PRO A 250 24.21 2.15 17.37
CA PRO A 250 25.13 3.24 17.71
C PRO A 250 25.03 4.44 16.75
N LEU A 251 24.76 4.19 15.47
CA LEU A 251 24.59 5.26 14.48
C LEU A 251 23.28 6.02 14.71
N HIS A 252 22.21 5.30 15.02
CA HIS A 252 20.95 5.92 15.39
C HIS A 252 21.10 6.83 16.62
N GLN A 253 21.81 6.35 17.67
CA GLN A 253 22.11 7.14 18.87
C GLN A 253 22.96 8.38 18.57
N ALA A 254 23.82 8.32 17.55
CA ALA A 254 24.59 9.46 17.05
C ALA A 254 23.78 10.44 16.15
N GLY A 255 22.48 10.17 15.94
CA GLY A 255 21.56 11.02 15.19
C GLY A 255 21.46 10.73 13.70
N PHE A 256 22.07 9.64 13.21
CA PHE A 256 21.90 9.19 11.82
C PHE A 256 20.50 8.57 11.63
N GLN A 257 20.00 8.64 10.40
CA GLN A 257 18.61 8.29 10.09
C GLN A 257 18.53 7.21 9.01
N HIS A 258 17.66 6.23 9.25
CA HIS A 258 17.37 5.16 8.31
C HIS A 258 15.93 4.65 8.43
N SER A 259 15.57 3.73 7.53
CA SER A 259 14.34 2.94 7.58
C SER A 259 14.38 1.88 8.70
N GLN A 260 14.05 2.30 9.93
CA GLN A 260 14.07 1.45 11.13
C GLN A 260 12.76 1.47 11.94
N GLY A 261 11.75 2.23 11.49
CA GLY A 261 10.40 2.20 12.08
C GLY A 261 10.27 2.73 13.51
N GLY A 262 11.26 3.48 13.99
CA GLY A 262 11.37 3.95 15.38
C GLY A 262 12.15 3.02 16.34
N THR A 263 12.61 1.85 15.89
CA THR A 263 13.36 0.90 16.73
C THR A 263 14.82 1.28 16.96
N GLY A 264 15.41 2.04 16.05
CA GLY A 264 16.85 2.32 16.00
C GLY A 264 17.73 1.14 15.57
N LEU A 265 17.14 -0.03 15.30
CA LEU A 265 17.88 -1.27 14.98
C LEU A 265 18.19 -1.38 13.48
N GLY A 266 19.14 -2.25 13.15
CA GLY A 266 19.58 -2.53 11.78
C GLY A 266 20.99 -3.13 11.75
N ARG A 267 21.54 -3.35 10.55
CA ARG A 267 22.95 -3.69 10.32
C ARG A 267 23.61 -2.72 9.36
N ILE A 268 23.72 -3.07 8.08
CA ILE A 268 24.19 -2.15 7.03
C ILE A 268 23.20 -0.99 6.93
N GLU A 269 21.93 -1.35 6.78
CA GLU A 269 20.77 -0.50 6.72
C GLU A 269 19.90 -0.68 7.98
N GLY A 270 18.93 0.23 8.18
CA GLY A 270 17.91 0.07 9.21
C GLY A 270 17.09 -1.21 9.03
N CYS A 271 16.60 -1.77 10.14
CA CYS A 271 16.06 -3.14 10.23
C CYS A 271 14.97 -3.49 9.22
N ILE A 272 14.22 -2.51 8.71
CA ILE A 272 13.17 -2.74 7.71
C ILE A 272 13.80 -3.06 6.36
N TRP A 273 14.76 -2.25 5.92
CA TRP A 273 15.39 -2.41 4.60
C TRP A 273 16.49 -3.49 4.60
N GLU A 274 17.06 -3.80 5.76
CA GLU A 274 18.05 -4.88 5.92
C GLU A 274 17.52 -6.25 5.45
N THR A 275 16.20 -6.45 5.50
CA THR A 275 15.55 -7.65 4.91
C THR A 275 15.89 -7.84 3.43
N ARG A 276 15.86 -6.76 2.63
CA ARG A 276 16.17 -6.83 1.19
C ARG A 276 17.66 -6.90 0.92
N VAL A 277 18.49 -6.34 1.81
CA VAL A 277 19.95 -6.39 1.71
C VAL A 277 20.42 -7.83 1.75
N THR A 278 20.07 -8.54 2.83
CA THR A 278 20.52 -9.93 3.04
C THR A 278 19.84 -10.91 2.10
N GLN A 279 18.55 -10.75 1.80
CA GLN A 279 17.87 -11.55 0.78
C GLN A 279 18.58 -11.47 -0.57
N GLY A 280 18.97 -10.27 -1.02
CA GLY A 280 19.68 -10.09 -2.28
C GLY A 280 21.07 -10.73 -2.26
N LEU A 281 21.86 -10.49 -1.21
CA LEU A 281 23.20 -11.06 -1.09
C LEU A 281 23.19 -12.59 -0.96
N ALA A 282 22.25 -13.15 -0.21
CA ALA A 282 22.08 -14.59 -0.04
C ALA A 282 21.72 -15.28 -1.38
N ARG A 283 20.78 -14.69 -2.16
CA ARG A 283 20.49 -15.18 -3.50
C ARG A 283 21.73 -15.14 -4.40
N CYS A 284 22.47 -14.04 -4.38
CA CYS A 284 23.68 -13.90 -5.18
C CYS A 284 24.74 -14.94 -4.83
N TYR A 285 24.99 -15.16 -3.54
CA TYR A 285 25.90 -16.20 -3.06
C TYR A 285 25.49 -17.59 -3.55
N ASP A 286 24.21 -17.95 -3.36
CA ASP A 286 23.71 -19.26 -3.76
C ASP A 286 23.88 -19.49 -5.27
N VAL A 287 23.48 -18.54 -6.12
CA VAL A 287 23.51 -18.75 -7.57
C VAL A 287 24.93 -18.81 -8.15
N ILE A 288 25.94 -18.20 -7.51
CA ILE A 288 27.33 -18.27 -7.97
C ILE A 288 28.10 -19.47 -7.42
N PHE A 289 27.55 -20.20 -6.44
CA PHE A 289 28.23 -21.27 -5.73
C PHE A 289 28.88 -22.30 -6.67
N ASP A 290 28.15 -22.78 -7.67
CA ASP A 290 28.67 -23.76 -8.63
C ASP A 290 29.84 -23.19 -9.47
N GLY A 291 29.84 -21.87 -9.71
CA GLY A 291 30.80 -21.20 -10.58
C GLY A 291 32.18 -21.03 -9.95
N ILE A 292 32.25 -21.04 -8.62
CA ILE A 292 33.50 -20.79 -7.87
C ILE A 292 34.24 -22.06 -7.46
N GLN A 293 33.64 -23.25 -7.58
CA GLN A 293 34.20 -24.50 -7.04
C GLN A 293 35.62 -24.84 -7.52
N ASN A 294 36.03 -24.34 -8.69
CA ASN A 294 37.36 -24.59 -9.27
C ASN A 294 38.13 -23.28 -9.55
N ASP A 295 37.85 -22.22 -8.79
CA ASP A 295 38.44 -20.90 -9.02
C ASP A 295 39.75 -20.70 -8.23
N ALA A 296 40.86 -21.17 -8.80
CA ALA A 296 42.18 -21.03 -8.18
C ALA A 296 42.60 -19.55 -7.98
N GLY A 297 42.15 -18.65 -8.87
CA GLY A 297 42.46 -17.22 -8.76
C GLY A 297 41.76 -16.57 -7.57
N LEU A 298 40.52 -16.98 -7.29
CA LEU A 298 39.77 -16.51 -6.12
C LEU A 298 40.45 -16.97 -4.82
N ILE A 299 40.88 -18.24 -4.76
CA ILE A 299 41.61 -18.77 -3.60
C ILE A 299 42.88 -17.96 -3.36
N GLU A 300 43.70 -17.76 -4.40
CA GLU A 300 44.95 -17.00 -4.29
C GLU A 300 44.68 -15.56 -3.80
N PHE A 301 43.70 -14.88 -4.38
CA PHE A 301 43.34 -13.52 -3.98
C PHE A 301 42.86 -13.44 -2.53
N CYS A 302 41.87 -14.24 -2.15
CA CYS A 302 41.30 -14.23 -0.80
C CYS A 302 42.32 -14.67 0.27
N ALA A 303 43.13 -15.69 0.01
CA ALA A 303 44.19 -16.11 0.93
C ALA A 303 45.26 -15.02 1.12
N ASN A 304 45.63 -14.33 0.05
CA ASN A 304 46.57 -13.21 0.13
C ASN A 304 45.99 -12.04 0.94
N LYS A 305 44.73 -11.66 0.71
CA LYS A 305 44.03 -10.65 1.52
C LYS A 305 43.92 -11.07 2.97
N ALA A 306 43.56 -12.31 3.23
CA ALA A 306 43.42 -12.83 4.58
C ALA A 306 44.76 -12.83 5.34
N LYS A 307 45.87 -13.15 4.67
CA LYS A 307 47.21 -13.03 5.25
C LYS A 307 47.64 -11.59 5.47
N GLN A 308 47.37 -10.71 4.51
CA GLN A 308 47.75 -9.30 4.59
C GLN A 308 47.01 -8.57 5.72
N TYR A 309 45.71 -8.86 5.88
CA TYR A 309 44.80 -8.13 6.77
C TYR A 309 44.26 -8.97 7.93
N GLN A 310 44.84 -10.15 8.20
CA GLN A 310 44.47 -11.01 9.33
C GLN A 310 42.97 -11.40 9.36
N LEU A 311 42.42 -11.85 8.22
CA LEU A 311 40.97 -12.10 8.03
C LEU A 311 40.56 -13.58 8.15
N GLY A 312 41.33 -14.38 8.90
CA GLY A 312 41.05 -15.81 9.10
C GLY A 312 41.53 -16.71 7.95
N ASP A 313 41.02 -17.95 7.91
CA ASP A 313 41.37 -18.92 6.88
C ASP A 313 40.50 -18.75 5.62
N LYS A 314 41.16 -18.55 4.49
CA LYS A 314 40.55 -18.47 3.14
C LYS A 314 41.37 -19.27 2.12
N GLY A 315 42.05 -20.33 2.59
CA GLY A 315 43.00 -21.12 1.80
C GLY A 315 42.37 -22.12 0.83
N SER A 316 41.04 -22.25 0.82
CA SER A 316 40.29 -23.11 -0.11
C SER A 316 38.92 -22.53 -0.42
N ILE A 317 38.23 -23.05 -1.45
CA ILE A 317 36.85 -22.64 -1.75
C ILE A 317 35.91 -22.97 -0.60
N GLU A 318 36.10 -24.12 0.06
CA GLU A 318 35.30 -24.50 1.22
C GLU A 318 35.48 -23.52 2.37
N ALA A 319 36.70 -23.01 2.59
CA ALA A 319 36.98 -22.00 3.61
C ALA A 319 36.30 -20.66 3.27
N ILE A 320 36.37 -20.22 2.01
CA ILE A 320 35.71 -18.99 1.53
C ILE A 320 34.19 -19.12 1.63
N CYS A 321 33.62 -20.26 1.22
CA CYS A 321 32.18 -20.52 1.33
C CYS A 321 31.72 -20.51 2.79
N ARG A 322 32.41 -21.25 3.67
CA ARG A 322 32.12 -21.23 5.12
C ARG A 322 32.20 -19.83 5.71
N HIS A 323 33.17 -19.02 5.28
CA HIS A 323 33.28 -17.64 5.75
C HIS A 323 32.03 -16.83 5.38
N VAL A 324 31.55 -16.90 4.14
CA VAL A 324 30.30 -16.22 3.73
C VAL A 324 29.09 -16.81 4.46
N GLU A 325 28.97 -18.13 4.54
CA GLU A 325 27.86 -18.80 5.24
C GLU A 325 27.76 -18.39 6.71
N ASP A 326 28.88 -18.41 7.44
CA ASP A 326 28.89 -18.19 8.88
C ASP A 326 28.83 -16.69 9.22
N HIS A 327 29.53 -15.83 8.46
CA HIS A 327 29.67 -14.41 8.80
C HIS A 327 28.65 -13.50 8.08
N LEU A 328 27.92 -14.00 7.09
CA LEU A 328 26.83 -13.27 6.43
C LEU A 328 25.47 -13.96 6.63
N LEU A 329 25.32 -15.22 6.22
CA LEU A 329 24.00 -15.88 6.21
C LEU A 329 23.50 -16.23 7.60
N LEU A 330 24.33 -16.88 8.43
CA LEU A 330 23.96 -17.20 9.82
C LEU A 330 23.81 -15.94 10.68
N GLU A 331 24.65 -14.94 10.46
CA GLU A 331 24.54 -13.63 11.09
C GLU A 331 23.21 -12.93 10.75
N ALA A 332 22.77 -12.98 9.48
CA ALA A 332 21.47 -12.47 9.05
C ALA A 332 20.30 -13.25 9.71
N LEU A 333 20.37 -14.57 9.76
CA LEU A 333 19.38 -15.42 10.45
C LEU A 333 19.31 -15.09 11.94
N GLY A 334 20.44 -14.94 12.62
CA GLY A 334 20.53 -14.47 13.99
C GLY A 334 19.89 -13.09 14.18
N SER A 335 20.05 -12.18 13.21
CA SER A 335 19.43 -10.86 13.25
C SER A 335 17.93 -10.84 12.98
N CYS A 336 17.36 -11.89 12.39
CA CYS A 336 15.92 -12.09 12.41
C CYS A 336 15.41 -12.38 13.84
N LYS A 337 16.17 -13.13 14.65
CA LYS A 337 15.85 -13.42 16.07
C LYS A 337 16.05 -12.23 17.01
N ASP A 338 17.06 -11.39 16.78
CA ASP A 338 17.28 -10.23 17.65
C ASP A 338 16.57 -8.95 17.18
N GLY A 339 15.95 -8.96 16.00
CA GLY A 339 15.17 -7.84 15.45
C GLY A 339 15.99 -6.79 14.70
N ARG A 340 17.29 -6.97 14.51
CA ARG A 340 18.10 -6.15 13.57
C ARG A 340 17.69 -6.36 12.12
N ILE A 341 16.96 -7.43 11.81
CA ILE A 341 16.24 -7.64 10.54
C ILE A 341 14.75 -7.81 10.85
N SER A 342 13.95 -6.79 10.56
CA SER A 342 12.50 -6.78 10.82
C SER A 342 11.79 -5.82 9.86
N GLY A 343 11.30 -6.37 8.73
CA GLY A 343 10.60 -5.63 7.66
C GLY A 343 9.12 -5.39 7.95
N ASN A 344 8.30 -5.15 6.93
CA ASN A 344 6.84 -5.38 7.05
C ASN A 344 6.55 -6.89 7.15
N THR A 345 5.33 -7.26 7.52
CA THR A 345 4.93 -8.68 7.53
C THR A 345 5.16 -9.30 6.16
N GLY A 346 5.66 -10.53 6.17
CA GLY A 346 6.16 -11.24 5.00
C GLY A 346 7.61 -10.97 4.63
N MET A 347 8.08 -9.71 4.65
CA MET A 347 9.49 -9.40 4.29
C MET A 347 10.51 -10.15 5.17
N THR A 348 10.29 -10.20 6.49
CA THR A 348 11.17 -10.97 7.40
C THR A 348 11.10 -12.47 7.13
N HIS A 349 9.93 -13.00 6.77
CA HIS A 349 9.74 -14.43 6.51
C HIS A 349 10.50 -14.86 5.26
N THR A 350 10.32 -14.11 4.17
CA THR A 350 11.01 -14.32 2.90
C THR A 350 12.52 -14.17 3.07
N CYS A 351 12.98 -13.12 3.78
CA CYS A 351 14.39 -12.93 4.09
C CYS A 351 14.99 -14.14 4.83
N LEU A 352 14.29 -14.63 5.86
CA LEU A 352 14.73 -15.79 6.62
C LEU A 352 14.81 -17.05 5.74
N ALA A 353 13.75 -17.35 4.99
CA ALA A 353 13.72 -18.51 4.11
C ALA A 353 14.84 -18.47 3.07
N VAL A 354 15.09 -17.31 2.47
CA VAL A 354 16.16 -17.15 1.47
C VAL A 354 17.54 -17.37 2.07
N ASN A 355 17.83 -16.81 3.25
CA ASN A 355 19.13 -16.99 3.90
C ASN A 355 19.32 -18.46 4.35
N ALA A 356 18.27 -19.11 4.87
CA ALA A 356 18.33 -20.51 5.30
C ALA A 356 18.54 -21.48 4.12
N ILE A 357 17.88 -21.24 2.98
CA ILE A 357 18.05 -22.06 1.76
C ILE A 357 19.39 -21.78 1.08
N ALA A 358 19.87 -20.54 1.07
CA ALA A 358 21.21 -20.22 0.56
C ALA A 358 22.31 -20.91 1.40
N LEU A 359 22.11 -21.02 2.71
CA LEU A 359 23.00 -21.72 3.63
C LEU A 359 23.04 -23.22 3.37
N ASP A 360 21.89 -23.84 3.07
CA ASP A 360 21.77 -25.24 2.65
C ASP A 360 22.55 -26.23 3.54
N ARG A 361 22.41 -26.07 4.87
CA ARG A 361 23.16 -26.85 5.86
C ARG A 361 22.22 -27.85 6.52
N PRO A 362 22.37 -29.16 6.27
CA PRO A 362 21.45 -30.18 6.77
C PRO A 362 21.27 -30.12 8.30
N GLY A 363 20.02 -30.15 8.74
CA GLY A 363 19.62 -30.03 10.15
C GLY A 363 19.54 -28.60 10.66
N VAL A 364 20.27 -27.65 10.06
CA VAL A 364 20.23 -26.23 10.45
C VAL A 364 19.20 -25.47 9.61
N THR A 365 19.19 -25.69 8.29
CA THR A 365 18.25 -25.02 7.38
C THR A 365 16.80 -25.31 7.78
N GLU A 366 16.47 -26.58 8.06
CA GLU A 366 15.12 -27.00 8.44
C GLU A 366 14.66 -26.37 9.77
N GLU A 367 15.55 -26.23 10.75
CA GLU A 367 15.22 -25.57 12.03
C GLU A 367 14.78 -24.11 11.82
N TRP A 368 15.45 -23.39 10.92
CA TRP A 368 15.08 -22.02 10.58
C TRP A 368 13.76 -21.96 9.81
N LEU A 369 13.55 -22.85 8.84
CA LEU A 369 12.29 -22.91 8.08
C LEU A 369 11.10 -23.29 8.97
N ASP A 370 11.26 -24.27 9.86
CA ASP A 370 10.23 -24.69 10.82
C ASP A 370 9.86 -23.55 11.78
N TRP A 371 10.83 -22.71 12.15
CA TRP A 371 10.57 -21.57 13.03
C TRP A 371 9.58 -20.56 12.42
N LEU A 372 9.41 -20.48 11.09
CA LEU A 372 8.38 -19.64 10.46
C LEU A 372 6.95 -20.05 10.83
N PHE A 373 6.75 -21.31 11.22
CA PHE A 373 5.45 -21.90 11.56
C PHE A 373 5.24 -22.04 13.07
N ASP A 374 6.30 -21.86 13.87
CA ASP A 374 6.25 -21.93 15.31
C ASP A 374 5.39 -20.79 15.90
N PRO A 375 4.44 -21.05 16.82
CA PRO A 375 3.61 -20.00 17.42
C PRO A 375 4.40 -18.93 18.18
N GLY A 376 5.64 -19.23 18.59
CA GLY A 376 6.60 -18.32 19.19
C GLY A 376 7.42 -17.52 18.18
N PHE A 377 7.21 -17.68 16.87
CA PHE A 377 7.84 -16.82 15.86
C PHE A 377 7.44 -15.36 16.07
N PRO A 378 8.40 -14.41 16.02
CA PRO A 378 9.85 -14.53 15.87
C PRO A 378 10.55 -14.28 17.23
N GLY A 379 9.86 -14.49 18.35
CA GLY A 379 10.32 -14.23 19.72
C GLY A 379 9.57 -13.11 20.45
N HIS A 380 10.00 -12.78 21.68
CA HIS A 380 9.30 -11.89 22.62
C HIS A 380 9.61 -10.39 22.49
N LYS A 381 9.61 -9.81 21.28
CA LYS A 381 9.70 -8.34 21.12
C LYS A 381 8.40 -7.77 20.55
N ARG A 382 7.90 -6.67 21.12
CA ARG A 382 6.62 -6.02 20.77
C ARG A 382 6.45 -5.66 19.27
N TRP A 383 7.53 -5.60 18.50
CA TRP A 383 7.58 -5.12 17.11
C TRP A 383 7.86 -6.23 16.08
N MET A 384 7.89 -7.47 16.55
CA MET A 384 8.17 -8.66 15.77
C MET A 384 6.91 -9.19 15.04
N LYS A 385 7.11 -10.09 14.07
CA LYS A 385 6.11 -10.52 13.06
C LYS A 385 5.35 -11.78 13.44
N ASP A 386 4.11 -11.88 13.02
CA ASP A 386 3.31 -13.07 13.32
C ASP A 386 3.76 -14.29 12.49
N PRO A 387 3.64 -15.52 13.02
CA PRO A 387 3.97 -16.76 12.30
C PRO A 387 3.13 -16.97 11.04
N VAL A 388 3.65 -17.74 10.08
CA VAL A 388 3.00 -18.02 8.79
C VAL A 388 1.55 -18.51 8.93
N PRO A 389 1.22 -19.49 9.79
CA PRO A 389 -0.17 -19.90 10.00
C PRO A 389 -1.09 -18.72 10.35
N TRP A 390 -0.66 -17.84 11.28
CA TRP A 390 -1.45 -16.67 11.65
C TRP A 390 -1.58 -15.69 10.49
N VAL A 391 -0.49 -15.38 9.78
CA VAL A 391 -0.51 -14.46 8.65
C VAL A 391 -1.49 -14.96 7.58
N LEU A 392 -1.43 -16.24 7.22
CA LEU A 392 -2.24 -16.81 6.16
C LEU A 392 -3.70 -17.07 6.57
N VAL A 393 -4.02 -17.24 7.85
CA VAL A 393 -5.41 -17.51 8.31
C VAL A 393 -6.12 -16.27 8.88
N GLU A 394 -5.42 -15.39 9.59
CA GLU A 394 -6.03 -14.23 10.26
C GLU A 394 -5.41 -12.88 9.82
N GLY A 395 -4.12 -12.86 9.50
CA GLY A 395 -3.38 -11.66 9.10
C GLY A 395 -3.83 -11.11 7.74
N LEU A 396 -3.96 -11.99 6.74
CA LEU A 396 -4.67 -11.71 5.50
C LEU A 396 -6.17 -11.79 5.77
N ASP A 397 -6.92 -10.80 5.32
CA ASP A 397 -8.37 -10.87 5.34
C ASP A 397 -8.93 -11.85 4.29
N ARG A 398 -10.24 -12.13 4.35
CA ARG A 398 -10.92 -13.05 3.40
C ARG A 398 -10.82 -12.58 1.95
N ASP A 399 -10.63 -11.29 1.74
CA ASP A 399 -10.46 -10.67 0.42
C ASP A 399 -9.01 -10.78 -0.07
N GLY A 400 -8.08 -11.25 0.77
CA GLY A 400 -6.68 -11.50 0.44
C GLY A 400 -5.73 -10.34 0.74
N MET A 401 -6.20 -9.29 1.43
CA MET A 401 -5.39 -8.11 1.79
C MET A 401 -4.80 -8.22 3.20
N GLY A 402 -3.58 -7.71 3.39
CA GLY A 402 -2.97 -7.58 4.72
C GLY A 402 -3.74 -6.65 5.67
N LYS A 403 -3.36 -6.64 6.95
CA LYS A 403 -3.92 -5.76 7.99
C LYS A 403 -3.45 -4.30 7.89
N GLU A 404 -3.06 -3.83 6.71
CA GLU A 404 -2.66 -2.44 6.43
C GLU A 404 -3.40 -1.92 5.18
N CYS A 405 -3.55 -0.60 5.04
CA CYS A 405 -4.22 0.01 3.88
C CYS A 405 -3.31 0.09 2.64
N GLY A 406 -3.94 0.07 1.46
CA GLY A 406 -3.29 0.37 0.18
C GLY A 406 -2.05 -0.46 -0.11
N GLY A 407 -0.99 0.20 -0.58
CA GLY A 407 0.26 -0.47 -0.98
C GLY A 407 0.92 -1.29 0.13
N TYR A 408 0.78 -0.91 1.40
CA TYR A 408 1.35 -1.65 2.52
C TYR A 408 0.64 -2.98 2.77
N GLY A 409 -0.69 -3.03 2.63
CA GLY A 409 -1.44 -4.28 2.67
C GLY A 409 -1.00 -5.25 1.58
N LEU A 410 -0.68 -4.73 0.39
CA LEU A 410 -0.18 -5.53 -0.74
C LEU A 410 1.27 -6.02 -0.55
N ILE A 411 2.07 -5.41 0.33
CA ILE A 411 3.40 -5.95 0.69
C ILE A 411 3.24 -7.31 1.36
N TRP A 412 2.25 -7.48 2.25
CA TRP A 412 1.99 -8.75 2.93
C TRP A 412 1.69 -9.84 1.91
N THR A 413 0.70 -9.56 1.06
CA THR A 413 0.25 -10.40 -0.04
C THR A 413 1.41 -10.87 -0.93
N ARG A 414 2.16 -9.92 -1.51
CA ARG A 414 3.27 -10.24 -2.44
C ARG A 414 4.39 -11.02 -1.77
N SER A 415 4.68 -10.71 -0.51
CA SER A 415 5.72 -11.42 0.24
C SER A 415 5.31 -12.86 0.57
N MET A 416 4.03 -13.12 0.82
CA MET A 416 3.52 -14.49 1.01
C MET A 416 3.48 -15.28 -0.29
N HIS A 417 3.23 -14.63 -1.44
CA HIS A 417 3.43 -15.27 -2.76
C HIS A 417 4.88 -15.71 -2.92
N GLU A 418 5.82 -14.80 -2.68
CA GLU A 418 7.25 -15.10 -2.82
C GLU A 418 7.67 -16.22 -1.85
N LEU A 419 7.20 -16.20 -0.61
CA LEU A 419 7.52 -17.24 0.37
C LEU A 419 7.01 -18.62 -0.06
N ALA A 420 5.79 -18.71 -0.60
CA ALA A 420 5.24 -19.97 -1.10
C ALA A 420 6.08 -20.51 -2.27
N GLU A 421 6.47 -19.65 -3.22
CA GLU A 421 7.34 -20.01 -4.34
C GLU A 421 8.73 -20.48 -3.86
N ILE A 422 9.34 -19.78 -2.91
CA ILE A 422 10.66 -20.12 -2.36
C ILE A 422 10.64 -21.49 -1.67
N LEU A 423 9.65 -21.75 -0.82
CA LEU A 423 9.56 -23.02 -0.10
C LEU A 423 9.27 -24.19 -1.05
N ALA A 424 8.37 -23.99 -2.02
CA ALA A 424 8.06 -25.02 -3.03
C ALA A 424 9.27 -25.35 -3.93
N ALA A 425 10.12 -24.37 -4.23
CA ALA A 425 11.29 -24.54 -5.07
C ALA A 425 12.45 -25.31 -4.39
N TYR A 426 12.45 -25.43 -3.06
CA TYR A 426 13.53 -26.10 -2.32
C TYR A 426 13.18 -27.58 -2.07
N PRO A 427 13.84 -28.55 -2.73
CA PRO A 427 13.37 -29.93 -2.75
C PRO A 427 13.53 -30.69 -1.42
N ASP A 428 14.50 -30.28 -0.61
CA ASP A 428 14.87 -30.98 0.61
C ASP A 428 13.95 -30.63 1.80
N TYR A 429 13.11 -29.60 1.65
CA TYR A 429 12.09 -29.23 2.63
C TYR A 429 10.69 -29.60 2.14
N ARG A 430 10.01 -30.48 2.89
CA ARG A 430 8.68 -31.02 2.53
C ARG A 430 7.67 -30.99 3.66
N LYS A 431 8.04 -30.42 4.82
CA LYS A 431 7.18 -30.38 6.01
C LYS A 431 5.99 -29.46 5.82
N HIS A 432 6.16 -28.38 5.06
CA HIS A 432 5.11 -27.40 4.80
C HIS A 432 4.97 -27.08 3.31
N ASP A 433 3.72 -27.07 2.84
CA ASP A 433 3.31 -26.56 1.53
C ASP A 433 2.25 -25.47 1.72
N LEU A 434 2.63 -24.22 1.47
CA LEU A 434 1.75 -23.07 1.69
C LEU A 434 0.51 -23.08 0.79
N ILE A 435 0.61 -23.63 -0.42
CA ILE A 435 -0.48 -23.67 -1.39
C ILE A 435 -1.51 -24.70 -0.95
N ALA A 436 -1.05 -25.88 -0.53
CA ALA A 436 -1.92 -26.96 -0.07
C ALA A 436 -2.52 -26.69 1.32
N GLU A 437 -1.73 -26.16 2.26
CA GLU A 437 -2.17 -25.96 3.65
C GLU A 437 -3.02 -24.70 3.85
N TYR A 438 -2.82 -23.66 3.03
CA TYR A 438 -3.50 -22.38 3.18
C TYR A 438 -4.18 -21.92 1.89
N PRO A 439 -5.26 -22.57 1.44
CA PRO A 439 -5.97 -22.22 0.21
C PRO A 439 -6.41 -20.75 0.09
N LYS A 440 -6.64 -20.06 1.22
CA LYS A 440 -6.98 -18.63 1.24
C LYS A 440 -5.87 -17.75 0.66
N LEU A 441 -4.62 -18.22 0.59
CA LEU A 441 -3.53 -17.53 -0.09
C LEU A 441 -3.91 -17.20 -1.55
N LYS A 442 -4.71 -18.04 -2.21
CA LYS A 442 -5.29 -17.78 -3.53
C LYS A 442 -5.99 -16.42 -3.64
N GLN A 443 -6.76 -16.03 -2.61
CA GLN A 443 -7.50 -14.76 -2.60
C GLN A 443 -6.58 -13.54 -2.66
N SER A 444 -5.36 -13.68 -2.16
CA SER A 444 -4.36 -12.61 -2.20
C SER A 444 -3.76 -12.37 -3.60
N PHE A 445 -3.88 -13.32 -4.53
CA PHE A 445 -3.62 -13.02 -5.95
C PHE A 445 -4.77 -12.21 -6.55
N PHE A 446 -6.03 -12.61 -6.29
CA PHE A 446 -7.21 -11.92 -6.79
C PHE A 446 -7.40 -10.50 -6.22
N VAL A 447 -6.92 -10.22 -5.01
CA VAL A 447 -7.11 -8.89 -4.39
C VAL A 447 -6.54 -7.76 -5.24
N GLN A 448 -5.45 -8.01 -5.97
CA GLN A 448 -4.79 -6.99 -6.78
C GLN A 448 -5.65 -6.52 -7.97
N SER A 449 -6.40 -7.42 -8.65
CA SER A 449 -7.36 -7.01 -9.69
C SER A 449 -8.62 -6.45 -9.07
N ARG A 450 -9.12 -7.09 -8.02
CA ARG A 450 -10.39 -6.73 -7.37
C ARG A 450 -10.40 -5.30 -6.83
N LEU A 451 -9.30 -4.83 -6.25
CA LEU A 451 -9.19 -3.48 -5.72
C LEU A 451 -9.18 -2.38 -6.80
N ASN A 452 -8.97 -2.73 -8.06
CA ASN A 452 -8.98 -1.75 -9.14
C ASN A 452 -10.43 -1.36 -9.47
N VAL A 453 -10.69 -0.06 -9.41
CA VAL A 453 -11.93 0.55 -9.91
C VAL A 453 -11.74 0.84 -11.40
N LEU A 454 -12.76 0.51 -12.20
CA LEU A 454 -12.72 0.54 -13.68
C LEU A 454 -11.56 -0.26 -14.29
N ASP A 455 -11.01 -1.23 -13.54
CA ASP A 455 -9.78 -1.96 -13.89
C ASP A 455 -8.55 -1.06 -14.15
N ALA A 456 -8.62 0.21 -13.70
CA ALA A 456 -7.69 1.26 -14.10
C ALA A 456 -6.95 1.90 -12.92
N MET A 457 -7.57 1.97 -11.74
CA MET A 457 -7.04 2.70 -10.60
C MET A 457 -7.37 2.00 -9.28
N MET A 458 -6.36 1.77 -8.44
CA MET A 458 -6.57 1.40 -7.05
C MET A 458 -6.82 2.67 -6.22
N PRO A 459 -7.90 2.73 -5.42
CA PRO A 459 -8.15 3.83 -4.50
C PRO A 459 -6.96 4.18 -3.61
N ASN A 460 -6.75 5.49 -3.39
CA ASN A 460 -5.69 6.02 -2.52
C ASN A 460 -6.13 6.02 -1.05
N THR A 461 -6.52 4.86 -0.53
CA THR A 461 -6.94 4.68 0.87
C THR A 461 -5.71 4.60 1.78
N GLY A 462 -5.70 5.37 2.88
CA GLY A 462 -4.57 5.44 3.80
C GLY A 462 -3.28 6.01 3.20
N ASP A 463 -2.12 5.63 3.74
CA ASP A 463 -0.81 6.04 3.23
C ASP A 463 -0.52 5.35 1.87
N SER A 464 -1.19 5.78 0.80
CA SER A 464 -1.09 5.21 -0.55
C SER A 464 -1.24 6.27 -1.66
N GLY A 465 -0.51 6.08 -2.76
CA GLY A 465 -0.60 6.94 -3.94
C GLY A 465 -0.27 8.41 -3.68
N ALA A 466 -0.89 9.29 -4.46
CA ALA A 466 -0.79 10.75 -4.35
C ALA A 466 -2.02 11.41 -4.97
N VAL A 467 -2.25 12.71 -4.74
CA VAL A 467 -3.36 13.46 -5.35
C VAL A 467 -3.43 13.22 -6.86
N GLY A 468 -4.62 12.82 -7.32
CA GLY A 468 -4.92 12.54 -8.73
C GLY A 468 -4.14 11.37 -9.34
N SER A 469 -3.48 10.52 -8.54
CA SER A 469 -2.78 9.35 -9.09
C SER A 469 -3.75 8.36 -9.74
N TRP A 470 -3.30 7.80 -10.86
CA TRP A 470 -4.08 6.89 -11.70
C TRP A 470 -3.22 5.68 -12.07
N GLY A 471 -3.33 4.62 -11.28
CA GLY A 471 -2.53 3.42 -11.47
C GLY A 471 -3.22 2.20 -10.86
N ARG A 472 -3.24 1.12 -11.64
CA ARG A 472 -3.80 -0.16 -11.21
C ARG A 472 -2.78 -1.01 -10.46
N GLN A 473 -3.28 -2.01 -9.74
CA GLN A 473 -2.47 -3.07 -9.12
C GLN A 473 -2.60 -4.37 -9.89
N GLY A 474 -1.63 -5.26 -9.66
CA GLY A 474 -1.54 -6.52 -10.38
C GLY A 474 -1.00 -6.34 -11.81
N GLY A 475 -0.83 -7.45 -12.48
CA GLY A 475 -0.30 -7.54 -13.84
C GLY A 475 -0.19 -9.00 -14.22
N ALA A 476 -0.03 -9.32 -15.51
CA ALA A 476 -0.12 -10.72 -15.89
C ALA A 476 0.99 -11.58 -15.30
N ALA A 477 2.19 -11.07 -15.05
CA ALA A 477 3.22 -11.84 -14.34
C ALA A 477 2.70 -12.40 -13.00
N THR A 478 1.94 -11.62 -12.24
CA THR A 478 1.29 -12.06 -11.00
C THR A 478 0.27 -13.17 -11.25
N TYR A 479 -0.55 -13.03 -12.29
CA TYR A 479 -1.62 -14.01 -12.58
C TYR A 479 -1.10 -15.26 -13.29
N MET A 480 -0.03 -15.16 -14.08
CA MET A 480 0.71 -16.28 -14.65
C MET A 480 1.31 -17.14 -13.53
N ARG A 481 1.95 -16.51 -12.53
CA ARG A 481 2.42 -17.20 -11.32
C ARG A 481 1.28 -17.88 -10.58
N ALA A 482 0.18 -17.16 -10.35
CA ALA A 482 -1.00 -17.74 -9.70
C ALA A 482 -1.57 -18.92 -10.48
N PHE A 483 -1.62 -18.84 -11.81
CA PHE A 483 -2.06 -19.93 -12.67
C PHE A 483 -1.13 -21.13 -12.59
N ALA A 484 0.19 -20.93 -12.60
CA ALA A 484 1.17 -22.01 -12.41
C ALA A 484 1.04 -22.73 -11.06
N LEU A 485 0.60 -22.03 -10.01
CA LEU A 485 0.44 -22.60 -8.67
C LEU A 485 -0.92 -23.29 -8.45
N TYR A 486 -2.00 -22.76 -9.03
CA TYR A 486 -3.37 -23.20 -8.73
C TYR A 486 -4.12 -23.84 -9.91
N HIS A 487 -3.64 -23.68 -11.15
CA HIS A 487 -4.31 -24.05 -12.40
C HIS A 487 -5.77 -23.53 -12.51
N ASP A 488 -6.08 -22.44 -11.83
CA ASP A 488 -7.42 -21.85 -11.82
C ASP A 488 -7.65 -21.01 -13.10
N PRO A 489 -8.65 -21.32 -13.94
CA PRO A 489 -8.89 -20.64 -15.22
C PRO A 489 -9.18 -19.15 -15.08
N ARG A 490 -9.59 -18.68 -13.89
CA ARG A 490 -9.78 -17.26 -13.60
C ARG A 490 -8.45 -16.50 -13.66
N PHE A 491 -7.35 -17.10 -13.24
CA PHE A 491 -6.03 -16.48 -13.35
C PHE A 491 -5.53 -16.43 -14.79
N ALA A 492 -5.75 -17.50 -15.57
CA ALA A 492 -5.48 -17.50 -17.01
C ALA A 492 -6.23 -16.36 -17.71
N SER A 493 -7.52 -16.19 -17.42
CA SER A 493 -8.35 -15.11 -17.97
C SER A 493 -7.84 -13.71 -17.57
N LEU A 494 -7.45 -13.52 -16.31
CA LEU A 494 -6.85 -12.25 -15.85
C LEU A 494 -5.52 -11.98 -16.56
N ALA A 495 -4.62 -12.96 -16.61
CA ALA A 495 -3.32 -12.82 -17.27
C ALA A 495 -3.49 -12.40 -18.75
N TRP A 496 -4.38 -13.10 -19.47
CA TRP A 496 -4.66 -12.87 -20.88
C TRP A 496 -5.23 -11.47 -21.16
N ARG A 497 -6.19 -11.03 -20.33
CA ARG A 497 -6.80 -9.69 -20.40
C ARG A 497 -5.80 -8.57 -20.13
N GLU A 498 -4.97 -8.72 -19.10
CA GLU A 498 -4.07 -7.65 -18.62
C GLU A 498 -3.04 -7.21 -19.66
N HIS A 499 -2.76 -8.05 -20.66
CA HIS A 499 -1.88 -7.76 -21.79
C HIS A 499 -2.59 -7.63 -23.13
N LYS A 500 -3.90 -7.35 -23.12
CA LYS A 500 -4.68 -7.11 -24.34
C LYS A 500 -4.55 -8.25 -25.36
N PHE A 501 -4.49 -9.49 -24.88
CA PHE A 501 -4.46 -10.68 -25.73
C PHE A 501 -3.19 -10.84 -26.58
N HIS A 502 -2.04 -10.30 -26.13
CA HIS A 502 -0.75 -10.45 -26.80
C HIS A 502 0.19 -11.44 -26.10
N LYS A 503 0.57 -12.50 -26.82
CA LYS A 503 1.38 -13.63 -26.33
C LYS A 503 2.74 -13.24 -25.76
N SER A 504 3.51 -12.41 -26.48
CA SER A 504 4.87 -12.01 -26.07
C SER A 504 4.91 -11.26 -24.74
N SER A 505 3.77 -10.68 -24.33
CA SER A 505 3.64 -9.89 -23.12
C SER A 505 3.34 -10.72 -21.88
N LEU A 506 3.07 -12.03 -22.01
CA LEU A 506 2.85 -12.96 -20.90
C LEU A 506 4.12 -13.60 -20.36
N ARG A 507 5.24 -13.45 -21.08
CA ARG A 507 6.54 -13.99 -20.69
C ARG A 507 7.00 -13.38 -19.38
N MET A 508 7.30 -14.25 -18.42
CA MET A 508 7.91 -13.90 -17.15
C MET A 508 9.44 -13.90 -17.28
N SER A 509 10.11 -13.13 -16.42
CA SER A 509 11.59 -13.09 -16.40
C SER A 509 12.20 -14.47 -16.16
N GLU A 510 11.54 -15.30 -15.36
CA GLU A 510 12.03 -16.61 -14.94
C GLU A 510 11.76 -17.73 -15.97
N ASP A 511 10.92 -17.49 -16.99
CA ASP A 511 10.58 -18.50 -18.00
C ASP A 511 11.83 -18.96 -18.77
N ILE A 512 12.85 -18.11 -18.84
CA ILE A 512 14.14 -18.42 -19.47
C ILE A 512 14.81 -19.69 -18.92
N PHE A 513 14.52 -20.05 -17.65
CA PHE A 513 15.08 -21.21 -16.97
C PHE A 513 14.33 -22.52 -17.27
N GLN A 514 13.16 -22.45 -17.90
CA GLN A 514 12.37 -23.62 -18.29
C GLN A 514 12.95 -24.28 -19.55
N GLU A 515 12.72 -25.59 -19.69
CA GLU A 515 13.11 -26.32 -20.92
C GLU A 515 12.33 -25.80 -22.15
N ASP A 516 11.04 -25.52 -21.98
CA ASP A 516 10.22 -24.77 -22.93
C ASP A 516 9.72 -23.47 -22.26
N PRO A 517 10.30 -22.30 -22.59
CA PRO A 517 9.94 -21.03 -21.96
C PRO A 517 8.55 -20.51 -22.36
N ASP A 518 7.90 -21.07 -23.39
CA ASP A 518 6.56 -20.65 -23.82
C ASP A 518 5.46 -21.63 -23.34
N ALA A 519 5.79 -22.71 -22.61
CA ALA A 519 4.85 -23.77 -22.23
C ALA A 519 3.62 -23.27 -21.43
N LEU A 520 3.86 -22.52 -20.35
CA LEU A 520 2.78 -21.99 -19.51
C LEU A 520 1.88 -21.01 -20.28
N ILE A 521 2.48 -20.23 -21.18
CA ILE A 521 1.75 -19.29 -22.04
C ILE A 521 0.82 -20.05 -23.00
N GLN A 522 1.28 -21.17 -23.56
CA GLN A 522 0.46 -22.02 -24.43
C GLN A 522 -0.72 -22.65 -23.66
N GLU A 523 -0.56 -22.96 -22.37
CA GLU A 523 -1.65 -23.45 -21.52
C GLU A 523 -2.69 -22.35 -21.26
N VAL A 524 -2.25 -21.16 -20.88
CA VAL A 524 -3.12 -20.00 -20.69
C VAL A 524 -3.89 -19.67 -21.96
N GLU A 525 -3.23 -19.68 -23.12
CA GLU A 525 -3.85 -19.43 -24.43
C GLU A 525 -4.97 -20.42 -24.76
N LYS A 526 -4.89 -21.67 -24.29
CA LYS A 526 -5.93 -22.70 -24.51
C LYS A 526 -7.15 -22.53 -23.60
N ILE A 527 -6.96 -21.97 -22.41
CA ILE A 527 -7.97 -21.92 -21.34
C ILE A 527 -8.64 -20.54 -21.27
N ALA A 528 -7.88 -19.47 -21.50
CA ALA A 528 -8.37 -18.12 -21.35
C ALA A 528 -9.43 -17.79 -22.41
N SER A 529 -10.51 -17.15 -21.96
CA SER A 529 -11.51 -16.58 -22.86
C SER A 529 -10.90 -15.45 -23.70
N THR A 530 -11.23 -15.40 -24.99
CA THR A 530 -10.93 -14.26 -25.88
C THR A 530 -11.96 -13.13 -25.76
N VAL A 531 -13.09 -13.38 -25.08
CA VAL A 531 -14.10 -12.36 -24.80
C VAL A 531 -13.74 -11.65 -23.49
N GLU A 532 -13.62 -10.33 -23.56
CA GLU A 532 -13.38 -9.50 -22.39
C GLU A 532 -14.61 -9.52 -21.46
N PRO A 533 -14.45 -9.89 -20.17
CA PRO A 533 -15.55 -9.88 -19.24
C PRO A 533 -15.96 -8.44 -18.93
N LYS A 534 -17.28 -8.19 -18.91
CA LYS A 534 -17.83 -6.93 -18.43
C LYS A 534 -17.37 -6.67 -17.00
N LEU A 535 -17.00 -5.43 -16.71
CA LEU A 535 -16.73 -4.99 -15.34
C LEU A 535 -18.01 -5.08 -14.52
N THR A 536 -17.87 -5.44 -13.25
CA THR A 536 -19.00 -5.53 -12.32
C THR A 536 -18.69 -4.77 -11.06
N SER A 537 -19.67 -4.05 -10.52
CA SER A 537 -19.64 -3.56 -9.15
C SER A 537 -19.32 -4.69 -8.16
N ALA A 538 -18.58 -4.37 -7.11
CA ALA A 538 -18.11 -5.35 -6.13
C ALA A 538 -17.99 -4.74 -4.74
N HIS A 539 -17.93 -5.62 -3.73
CA HIS A 539 -17.57 -5.26 -2.37
C HIS A 539 -16.53 -6.23 -1.81
N PHE A 540 -15.68 -5.71 -0.93
CA PHE A 540 -14.59 -6.40 -0.25
C PHE A 540 -14.85 -6.22 1.24
N GLY A 541 -15.79 -6.98 1.78
CA GLY A 541 -16.39 -6.63 3.07
C GLY A 541 -15.38 -6.61 4.22
N ARG A 542 -14.37 -7.48 4.23
CA ARG A 542 -13.35 -7.44 5.28
C ARG A 542 -12.32 -6.35 5.01
N TYR A 543 -11.86 -6.18 3.77
CA TYR A 543 -11.01 -5.02 3.46
C TYR A 543 -11.71 -3.70 3.82
N GLY A 544 -13.04 -3.69 3.68
CA GLY A 544 -13.95 -2.59 3.93
C GLY A 544 -13.91 -1.60 2.79
N GLN A 545 -14.25 -2.06 1.59
CA GLN A 545 -14.43 -1.20 0.42
C GLN A 545 -15.57 -1.74 -0.44
N ALA A 546 -16.35 -0.84 -1.04
CA ALA A 546 -17.34 -1.18 -2.05
C ALA A 546 -17.22 -0.24 -3.24
N GLN A 547 -17.57 -0.72 -4.42
CA GLN A 547 -17.51 0.07 -5.66
C GLN A 547 -18.73 -0.20 -6.53
N LEU A 548 -19.30 0.88 -7.06
CA LEU A 548 -20.31 0.87 -8.11
C LEU A 548 -19.64 1.33 -9.39
N GLN A 549 -19.75 0.56 -10.47
CA GLN A 549 -19.09 0.89 -11.72
C GLN A 549 -19.87 0.41 -12.93
N THR A 550 -19.70 1.11 -14.04
CA THR A 550 -20.17 0.71 -15.37
C THR A 550 -19.44 -0.53 -15.88
N GLU A 551 -20.03 -1.18 -16.88
CA GLU A 551 -19.62 -2.48 -17.41
C GLU A 551 -18.34 -2.44 -18.25
N GLY A 552 -17.80 -1.25 -18.54
CA GLY A 552 -16.58 -1.03 -19.31
C GLY A 552 -15.72 0.09 -18.72
N ALA A 553 -14.42 -0.01 -18.98
CA ALA A 553 -13.42 0.99 -18.59
C ALA A 553 -13.39 2.20 -19.55
N GLU A 554 -13.68 1.96 -20.83
CA GLU A 554 -13.84 3.03 -21.81
C GLU A 554 -15.09 3.85 -21.46
N ASP A 555 -14.91 5.16 -21.34
CA ASP A 555 -15.93 6.09 -20.84
C ASP A 555 -16.55 5.64 -19.52
N GLY A 556 -15.77 4.90 -18.72
CA GLY A 556 -16.23 4.30 -17.48
C GLY A 556 -16.55 5.34 -16.42
N ARG A 557 -17.60 5.07 -15.64
CA ARG A 557 -17.98 5.85 -14.46
C ARG A 557 -18.03 4.93 -13.26
N ALA A 558 -17.44 5.37 -12.17
CA ALA A 558 -17.46 4.59 -10.94
C ALA A 558 -17.38 5.46 -9.70
N VAL A 559 -18.03 5.00 -8.64
CA VAL A 559 -17.88 5.54 -7.30
C VAL A 559 -17.48 4.42 -6.35
N PHE A 560 -16.51 4.67 -5.48
CA PHE A 560 -16.10 3.74 -4.43
C PHE A 560 -16.25 4.37 -3.06
N ILE A 561 -16.36 3.54 -2.03
CA ILE A 561 -16.41 3.92 -0.60
C ILE A 561 -15.44 3.07 0.22
N HIS A 562 -14.77 3.67 1.21
CA HIS A 562 -13.90 2.96 2.15
C HIS A 562 -14.45 2.98 3.59
N TYR A 563 -14.42 1.84 4.28
CA TYR A 563 -14.97 1.62 5.62
C TYR A 563 -14.23 0.50 6.40
N GLY A 564 -12.95 0.30 6.09
CA GLY A 564 -12.11 -0.76 6.66
C GLY A 564 -12.04 -0.78 8.19
N GLN A 565 -11.85 -1.98 8.75
CA GLN A 565 -11.67 -2.20 10.19
C GLN A 565 -10.22 -2.59 10.55
N GLY A 566 -9.66 -1.91 11.55
CA GLY A 566 -8.41 -2.27 12.22
C GLY A 566 -7.20 -2.34 11.29
N LYS A 567 -7.11 -1.44 10.30
CA LYS A 567 -6.02 -1.39 9.34
C LYS A 567 -4.91 -0.45 9.83
N GLY A 568 -3.66 -0.89 9.75
CA GLY A 568 -2.49 -0.03 9.89
C GLY A 568 -2.32 0.89 8.67
N HIS A 569 -1.56 1.99 8.83
CA HIS A 569 -1.37 2.99 7.77
C HIS A 569 -2.68 3.58 7.20
N SER A 570 -3.77 3.51 7.97
CA SER A 570 -5.05 4.12 7.61
C SER A 570 -5.06 5.62 7.89
N HIS A 571 -5.98 6.32 7.25
CA HIS A 571 -6.37 7.67 7.62
C HIS A 571 -7.62 7.62 8.53
N SER A 572 -8.02 8.78 9.06
CA SER A 572 -9.32 8.99 9.74
C SER A 572 -10.41 9.28 8.68
N ASP A 573 -10.57 8.38 7.71
CA ASP A 573 -11.32 8.60 6.46
C ASP A 573 -12.53 7.66 6.30
N CYS A 574 -13.16 7.26 7.41
CA CYS A 574 -14.32 6.37 7.35
C CYS A 574 -15.46 6.96 6.49
N LEU A 575 -16.03 6.14 5.61
CA LEU A 575 -17.06 6.51 4.63
C LEU A 575 -16.63 7.54 3.58
N ASN A 576 -15.31 7.78 3.43
CA ASN A 576 -14.76 8.54 2.31
C ASN A 576 -15.09 7.88 0.98
N ILE A 577 -15.39 8.70 -0.03
CA ILE A 577 -15.69 8.26 -1.39
C ILE A 577 -14.73 8.87 -2.41
N GLY A 578 -14.56 8.16 -3.52
CA GLY A 578 -13.94 8.70 -4.73
C GLY A 578 -14.81 8.44 -5.96
N LEU A 579 -14.75 9.35 -6.94
CA LEU A 579 -15.47 9.29 -8.21
C LEU A 579 -14.48 9.27 -9.37
N LEU A 580 -14.64 8.32 -10.27
CA LEU A 580 -13.88 8.20 -11.50
C LEU A 580 -14.85 8.42 -12.66
N ALA A 581 -14.53 9.36 -13.54
CA ALA A 581 -15.25 9.62 -14.77
C ALA A 581 -14.32 10.38 -15.74
N LYS A 582 -14.66 10.40 -17.03
CA LYS A 582 -13.90 11.15 -18.06
C LYS A 582 -12.37 10.92 -18.01
N ASN A 583 -11.98 9.68 -17.67
CA ASN A 583 -10.58 9.24 -17.56
C ASN A 583 -9.72 9.92 -16.47
N VAL A 584 -10.36 10.53 -15.47
CA VAL A 584 -9.71 11.21 -14.34
C VAL A 584 -10.39 10.85 -13.01
N ALA A 585 -9.67 11.04 -11.89
CA ALA A 585 -10.24 10.97 -10.56
C ALA A 585 -10.88 12.32 -10.22
N MET A 586 -12.20 12.41 -10.27
CA MET A 586 -12.95 13.67 -10.15
C MET A 586 -12.91 14.27 -8.74
N ILE A 587 -12.96 13.42 -7.70
CA ILE A 587 -12.80 13.80 -6.27
C ILE A 587 -11.67 12.96 -5.64
N PRO A 588 -10.39 13.28 -5.94
CA PRO A 588 -9.26 12.44 -5.56
C PRO A 588 -8.91 12.56 -4.08
N ASP A 589 -8.49 11.48 -3.44
CA ASP A 589 -7.87 11.56 -2.11
C ASP A 589 -6.51 12.28 -2.15
N LEU A 590 -6.06 12.80 -1.00
CA LEU A 590 -4.72 13.35 -0.85
C LEU A 590 -3.62 12.27 -0.95
N GLY A 591 -3.92 11.06 -0.47
CA GLY A 591 -3.01 9.92 -0.51
C GLY A 591 -1.80 10.06 0.42
N TYR A 592 -0.65 9.53 0.00
CA TYR A 592 0.53 9.35 0.86
C TYR A 592 1.11 10.68 1.42
N PRO A 593 1.48 10.74 2.72
CA PRO A 593 2.01 11.96 3.34
C PRO A 593 3.34 12.42 2.77
N GLU A 594 3.61 13.72 2.85
CA GLU A 594 4.84 14.32 2.31
C GLU A 594 6.12 13.69 2.91
N TYR A 595 6.07 13.47 4.23
CA TYR A 595 7.07 12.76 5.02
C TYR A 595 6.38 11.77 5.96
N THR A 596 7.03 10.64 6.20
CA THR A 596 6.57 9.58 7.11
C THR A 596 6.92 9.89 8.57
N GLY A 597 6.59 8.99 9.50
CA GLY A 597 6.96 9.14 10.91
C GLY A 597 6.07 10.14 11.65
N SER A 598 6.69 10.99 12.47
CA SER A 598 6.06 11.96 13.38
C SER A 598 5.80 13.34 12.75
N TRP A 599 5.94 13.46 11.42
CA TRP A 599 5.73 14.71 10.70
C TRP A 599 4.35 15.32 11.02
N PRO A 600 4.24 16.52 11.62
CA PRO A 600 2.97 17.02 12.14
C PRO A 600 1.82 17.08 11.11
N LYS A 601 2.11 17.52 9.88
CA LYS A 601 1.11 17.59 8.77
C LYS A 601 0.48 16.23 8.46
N ARG A 602 1.19 15.11 8.67
CA ARG A 602 0.64 13.76 8.43
C ARG A 602 -0.62 13.55 9.28
N HIS A 603 -0.54 13.85 10.57
CA HIS A 603 -1.63 13.59 11.51
C HIS A 603 -2.62 14.73 11.59
N ALA A 604 -2.13 15.98 11.58
CA ALA A 604 -2.99 17.15 11.69
C ALA A 604 -3.78 17.41 10.41
N TRP A 605 -3.34 16.92 9.25
CA TRP A 605 -3.99 17.21 7.98
C TRP A 605 -4.16 15.99 7.07
N THR A 606 -3.07 15.42 6.55
CA THR A 606 -3.16 14.41 5.47
C THR A 606 -3.98 13.17 5.84
N ALA A 607 -3.91 12.74 7.10
CA ALA A 607 -4.68 11.62 7.63
C ALA A 607 -5.92 12.06 8.44
N ASN A 608 -6.26 13.36 8.46
CA ASN A 608 -7.37 13.90 9.23
C ASN A 608 -8.66 13.93 8.40
N THR A 609 -9.79 13.59 9.02
CA THR A 609 -11.12 13.48 8.40
C THR A 609 -11.52 14.66 7.51
N ILE A 610 -11.21 15.91 7.90
CA ILE A 610 -11.63 17.09 7.12
C ILE A 610 -10.96 17.17 5.74
N SER A 611 -9.83 16.48 5.55
CA SER A 611 -9.10 16.43 4.27
C SER A 611 -9.66 15.39 3.28
N HIS A 612 -10.68 14.65 3.70
CA HIS A 612 -11.31 13.57 2.95
C HIS A 612 -12.74 13.97 2.54
N ASN A 613 -13.28 13.34 1.49
CA ASN A 613 -14.66 13.55 1.04
C ASN A 613 -15.64 12.81 1.98
N THR A 614 -15.69 13.18 3.26
CA THR A 614 -16.53 12.55 4.29
C THR A 614 -16.94 13.55 5.39
N LEU A 615 -17.75 13.09 6.35
CA LEU A 615 -18.31 13.90 7.43
C LEU A 615 -17.38 13.93 8.65
N GLN A 616 -17.02 15.12 9.12
CA GLN A 616 -16.40 15.34 10.43
C GLN A 616 -17.47 15.68 11.47
N ILE A 617 -17.39 15.08 12.66
CA ILE A 617 -18.26 15.36 13.81
C ILE A 617 -17.43 15.98 14.94
N GLY A 618 -17.94 17.05 15.54
CA GLY A 618 -17.40 17.67 16.74
C GLY A 618 -16.06 18.36 16.56
N ASP A 619 -15.75 18.80 15.33
CA ASP A 619 -14.46 19.40 14.94
C ASP A 619 -13.25 18.53 15.33
N THR A 620 -13.45 17.21 15.36
CA THR A 620 -12.43 16.22 15.68
C THR A 620 -12.40 15.13 14.61
N ARG A 621 -11.22 14.55 14.37
CA ARG A 621 -11.06 13.44 13.44
C ARG A 621 -11.75 12.17 13.95
N SER A 622 -12.23 11.36 13.02
CA SER A 622 -12.76 10.03 13.31
C SER A 622 -11.66 9.08 13.78
N ALA A 623 -12.06 7.94 14.35
CA ALA A 623 -11.13 6.85 14.63
C ALA A 623 -10.48 6.31 13.34
N ASN A 624 -9.27 5.77 13.46
CA ASN A 624 -8.55 5.14 12.35
C ASN A 624 -9.17 3.77 12.04
N SER A 625 -9.65 3.57 10.80
CA SER A 625 -10.30 2.33 10.34
C SER A 625 -11.23 1.70 11.40
N PRO A 626 -12.32 2.39 11.77
CA PRO A 626 -13.24 1.96 12.84
C PRO A 626 -14.08 0.73 12.45
N GLY A 627 -14.10 0.38 11.16
CA GLY A 627 -15.03 -0.56 10.57
C GLY A 627 -16.36 0.10 10.20
N GLY A 628 -17.13 -0.64 9.40
CA GLY A 628 -18.47 -0.29 8.95
C GLY A 628 -19.14 -1.52 8.36
N LYS A 629 -20.45 -1.44 8.10
CA LYS A 629 -21.26 -2.54 7.57
C LYS A 629 -22.09 -2.08 6.40
N ILE A 630 -22.05 -2.84 5.32
CA ILE A 630 -22.96 -2.65 4.20
C ILE A 630 -24.36 -3.03 4.68
N GLN A 631 -25.31 -2.10 4.54
CA GLN A 631 -26.73 -2.30 4.78
C GLN A 631 -27.49 -2.61 3.49
N LEU A 632 -26.99 -2.11 2.36
CA LEU A 632 -27.56 -2.32 1.03
C LEU A 632 -26.43 -2.36 0.00
N PHE A 633 -26.47 -3.31 -0.93
CA PHE A 633 -25.63 -3.32 -2.13
C PHE A 633 -26.40 -3.95 -3.30
N VAL A 634 -26.79 -3.13 -4.26
CA VAL A 634 -27.65 -3.53 -5.39
C VAL A 634 -27.12 -2.96 -6.69
N THR A 635 -27.14 -3.78 -7.75
CA THR A 635 -26.47 -3.50 -9.02
C THR A 635 -27.38 -3.91 -10.18
N GLU A 636 -28.25 -3.01 -10.64
CA GLU A 636 -29.23 -3.28 -11.69
C GLU A 636 -29.34 -2.06 -12.60
N PRO A 637 -28.47 -1.94 -13.62
CA PRO A 637 -28.45 -0.79 -14.53
C PRO A 637 -29.85 -0.41 -15.02
N PRO A 638 -30.16 0.90 -15.13
CA PRO A 638 -29.25 2.04 -14.96
C PRO A 638 -28.96 2.42 -13.49
N LEU A 639 -29.47 1.70 -12.49
CA LEU A 639 -29.33 2.03 -11.07
C LEU A 639 -28.34 1.09 -10.36
N ARG A 640 -27.33 1.66 -9.70
CA ARG A 640 -26.46 0.93 -8.78
C ARG A 640 -26.42 1.70 -7.47
N VAL A 641 -26.56 1.03 -6.32
CA VAL A 641 -26.65 1.70 -5.02
C VAL A 641 -25.97 0.88 -3.93
N PHE A 642 -25.31 1.57 -3.01
CA PHE A 642 -24.95 1.01 -1.71
C PHE A 642 -25.36 1.93 -0.56
N GLN A 643 -25.55 1.34 0.61
CA GLN A 643 -25.63 2.04 1.89
C GLN A 643 -24.65 1.40 2.86
N VAL A 644 -23.82 2.21 3.51
CA VAL A 644 -22.84 1.75 4.51
C VAL A 644 -23.04 2.52 5.81
N ASP A 645 -23.03 1.81 6.92
CA ASP A 645 -23.18 2.34 8.27
C ASP A 645 -21.91 2.09 9.10
N ALA A 646 -21.41 3.12 9.78
CA ALA A 646 -20.17 3.06 10.57
C ALA A 646 -20.28 3.87 11.88
N PRO A 647 -21.21 3.52 12.80
CA PRO A 647 -21.44 4.29 14.03
C PRO A 647 -20.19 4.35 14.94
N ASN A 648 -19.25 3.41 14.78
CA ASN A 648 -17.99 3.40 15.52
C ASN A 648 -16.95 4.43 15.02
N ALA A 649 -17.24 5.20 13.97
CA ALA A 649 -16.35 6.25 13.49
C ALA A 649 -16.12 7.34 14.55
N TYR A 650 -17.15 7.60 15.36
CA TYR A 650 -17.14 8.56 16.45
C TYR A 650 -17.75 7.94 17.71
N LYS A 651 -17.23 8.30 18.88
CA LYS A 651 -17.78 7.84 20.14
C LYS A 651 -19.11 8.55 20.42
N GLY A 652 -20.14 7.79 20.81
CA GLY A 652 -21.43 8.36 21.24
C GLY A 652 -22.31 8.86 20.09
N VAL A 653 -22.03 8.44 18.86
CA VAL A 653 -22.84 8.71 17.68
C VAL A 653 -23.74 7.50 17.41
N GLU A 654 -25.02 7.76 17.19
CA GLU A 654 -26.03 6.71 16.94
C GLU A 654 -26.06 6.29 15.47
N THR A 655 -25.85 7.25 14.57
CA THR A 655 -25.85 7.03 13.12
C THR A 655 -24.65 7.74 12.50
N TYR A 656 -23.91 7.03 11.67
CA TYR A 656 -22.90 7.60 10.77
C TYR A 656 -22.97 6.80 9.48
N ARG A 657 -23.83 7.24 8.57
CA ARG A 657 -24.36 6.41 7.48
C ARG A 657 -24.37 7.15 6.16
N ARG A 658 -23.97 6.47 5.09
CA ARG A 658 -23.89 7.06 3.75
C ARG A 658 -24.56 6.16 2.72
N THR A 659 -25.51 6.72 1.99
CA THR A 659 -26.18 6.08 0.85
C THR A 659 -25.70 6.75 -0.42
N VAL A 660 -25.17 5.96 -1.36
CA VAL A 660 -24.64 6.45 -2.63
C VAL A 660 -25.25 5.66 -3.77
N ALA A 661 -25.79 6.35 -4.77
CA ALA A 661 -26.32 5.73 -5.98
C ALA A 661 -25.63 6.30 -7.23
N LEU A 662 -25.15 5.42 -8.10
CA LEU A 662 -24.67 5.75 -9.44
C LEU A 662 -25.81 5.47 -10.44
N VAL A 663 -26.26 6.51 -11.14
CA VAL A 663 -27.39 6.43 -12.07
C VAL A 663 -26.94 6.73 -13.48
N ASP A 664 -27.12 5.77 -14.39
CA ASP A 664 -26.76 5.93 -15.80
C ASP A 664 -27.82 6.72 -16.57
N ILE A 665 -27.34 7.70 -17.33
CA ILE A 665 -28.14 8.49 -18.26
C ILE A 665 -28.06 7.87 -19.65
N ASP A 666 -26.83 7.56 -20.08
CA ASP A 666 -26.49 6.92 -21.35
C ASP A 666 -25.09 6.25 -21.28
N GLY A 667 -24.51 5.94 -22.44
CA GLY A 667 -23.19 5.31 -22.54
C GLY A 667 -22.02 6.16 -22.03
N GLY A 668 -22.15 7.50 -21.96
CA GLY A 668 -21.08 8.43 -21.61
C GLY A 668 -21.34 9.28 -20.35
N TYR A 669 -22.58 9.30 -19.84
CA TYR A 669 -22.97 10.11 -18.69
C TYR A 669 -23.69 9.29 -17.61
N SER A 670 -23.28 9.55 -16.37
CA SER A 670 -23.94 9.09 -15.14
C SER A 670 -23.81 10.21 -14.11
N TYR A 671 -24.77 10.32 -13.20
CA TYR A 671 -24.65 11.18 -12.01
C TYR A 671 -24.62 10.33 -10.74
N VAL A 672 -24.18 10.91 -9.63
CA VAL A 672 -24.18 10.26 -8.32
C VAL A 672 -25.10 10.99 -7.36
N LEU A 673 -26.04 10.29 -6.74
CA LEU A 673 -26.76 10.76 -5.54
C LEU A 673 -25.94 10.38 -4.30
N ASP A 674 -25.72 11.34 -3.41
CA ASP A 674 -25.11 11.14 -2.10
C ASP A 674 -26.05 11.63 -1.00
N ALA A 675 -26.39 10.74 -0.05
CA ALA A 675 -27.16 11.07 1.15
C ALA A 675 -26.40 10.62 2.40
N PHE A 676 -25.87 11.57 3.17
CA PHE A 676 -25.15 11.33 4.41
C PHE A 676 -26.06 11.63 5.61
N ARG A 677 -26.23 10.66 6.51
CA ARG A 677 -27.03 10.78 7.73
C ARG A 677 -26.15 10.64 8.97
N ALA A 678 -26.30 11.56 9.92
CA ALA A 678 -25.58 11.51 11.18
C ALA A 678 -26.47 11.97 12.35
N ARG A 679 -26.40 11.23 13.47
CA ARG A 679 -27.16 11.53 14.70
C ARG A 679 -26.28 11.45 15.94
N GLY A 680 -26.33 12.50 16.75
CA GLY A 680 -25.54 12.68 17.96
C GLY A 680 -24.23 13.45 17.71
N GLY A 681 -23.54 13.81 18.80
CA GLY A 681 -22.35 14.65 18.73
C GLY A 681 -22.65 16.14 18.54
N THR A 682 -21.60 16.94 18.36
CA THR A 682 -21.68 18.38 18.06
C THR A 682 -21.20 18.62 16.63
N ASN A 683 -21.52 19.78 16.04
CA ASN A 683 -21.01 20.26 14.75
C ASN A 683 -20.78 19.18 13.67
N HIS A 684 -21.67 19.12 12.68
CA HIS A 684 -21.53 18.23 11.53
C HIS A 684 -20.96 19.01 10.34
N ARG A 685 -19.78 18.61 9.85
CA ARG A 685 -19.10 19.26 8.71
C ARG A 685 -18.80 18.25 7.60
N LEU A 686 -19.56 18.31 6.51
CA LEU A 686 -19.32 17.48 5.33
C LEU A 686 -18.34 18.20 4.40
N SER A 687 -17.21 17.55 4.12
CA SER A 687 -16.15 18.09 3.27
C SER A 687 -16.19 17.47 1.89
N TRP A 688 -15.90 18.29 0.87
CA TRP A 688 -15.77 17.89 -0.53
C TRP A 688 -14.63 18.63 -1.19
N HIS A 689 -13.94 17.97 -2.13
CA HIS A 689 -13.00 18.62 -3.04
C HIS A 689 -12.91 17.90 -4.38
N GLY A 690 -12.95 18.68 -5.45
CA GLY A 690 -12.65 18.22 -6.81
C GLY A 690 -11.14 18.20 -7.11
N ALA A 691 -10.76 17.60 -8.23
CA ALA A 691 -9.39 17.66 -8.75
C ALA A 691 -9.07 19.01 -9.41
N ALA A 692 -9.26 20.14 -8.69
CA ALA A 692 -8.95 21.48 -9.20
C ALA A 692 -8.53 22.43 -8.08
N GLU A 693 -7.68 23.41 -8.39
CA GLU A 693 -7.22 24.46 -7.45
C GLU A 693 -8.22 25.60 -7.31
N THR A 694 -9.23 25.66 -8.18
CA THR A 694 -10.33 26.63 -8.13
C THR A 694 -11.68 25.93 -8.20
N ALA A 695 -12.72 26.62 -7.73
CA ALA A 695 -14.10 26.20 -7.86
C ALA A 695 -14.99 27.44 -8.01
N GLN A 696 -16.06 27.32 -8.78
CA GLN A 696 -17.08 28.36 -8.88
C GLN A 696 -18.31 27.94 -8.07
N ALA A 697 -18.84 28.83 -7.23
CA ALA A 697 -20.07 28.60 -6.50
C ALA A 697 -21.20 29.49 -7.05
N ASP A 698 -22.33 28.88 -7.39
CA ASP A 698 -23.54 29.60 -7.84
C ASP A 698 -24.68 29.35 -6.84
N GLY A 699 -25.44 30.40 -6.52
CA GLY A 699 -26.49 30.37 -5.48
C GLY A 699 -26.02 30.70 -4.06
N LEU A 700 -24.75 31.09 -3.90
CA LEU A 700 -24.17 31.55 -2.63
C LEU A 700 -23.68 33.00 -2.73
N THR A 701 -23.88 33.75 -1.65
CA THR A 701 -23.14 35.00 -1.42
C THR A 701 -21.96 34.68 -0.52
N LEU A 702 -20.75 34.77 -1.06
CA LEU A 702 -19.52 34.46 -0.34
C LEU A 702 -18.76 35.72 0.07
N VAL A 703 -18.23 35.72 1.29
CA VAL A 703 -17.41 36.77 1.88
C VAL A 703 -16.01 36.22 2.10
N LYS A 704 -15.01 36.90 1.54
CA LYS A 704 -13.61 36.55 1.73
C LYS A 704 -13.17 36.81 3.17
N GLN A 705 -12.49 35.84 3.76
CA GLN A 705 -11.75 36.02 5.01
C GLN A 705 -10.35 36.55 4.67
N GLU A 706 -10.03 37.78 5.08
CA GLU A 706 -8.78 38.45 4.66
C GLU A 706 -7.50 37.77 5.18
N THR A 707 -7.55 37.17 6.36
CA THR A 707 -6.38 36.57 7.03
C THR A 707 -6.70 35.22 7.65
N GLY A 708 -5.65 34.51 8.07
CA GLY A 708 -5.77 33.29 8.85
C GLY A 708 -6.18 32.07 8.04
N THR A 709 -6.89 31.15 8.69
CA THR A 709 -7.26 29.83 8.17
C THR A 709 -8.72 29.54 8.46
N PHE A 710 -9.21 28.36 8.08
CA PHE A 710 -10.57 27.95 8.42
C PHE A 710 -10.82 27.90 9.94
N ALA A 711 -9.76 27.76 10.75
CA ALA A 711 -9.82 27.82 12.22
C ALA A 711 -10.06 29.23 12.80
N GLY A 712 -10.09 30.27 11.96
CA GLY A 712 -10.38 31.65 12.29
C GLY A 712 -9.43 32.66 11.63
N PRO A 713 -9.80 33.96 11.59
CA PRO A 713 -9.03 35.01 10.94
C PRO A 713 -7.66 35.26 11.58
N ASP A 714 -7.51 34.95 12.88
CA ASP A 714 -6.26 35.07 13.63
C ASP A 714 -5.48 33.76 13.75
N ALA A 715 -6.00 32.66 13.17
CA ALA A 715 -5.39 31.35 13.27
C ALA A 715 -4.34 31.16 12.16
N PRO A 716 -3.04 31.08 12.49
CA PRO A 716 -1.99 30.97 11.49
C PRO A 716 -1.99 29.59 10.81
N PHE A 717 -1.46 29.56 9.59
CA PHE A 717 -1.30 28.33 8.83
C PHE A 717 -0.41 27.31 9.59
N ALA A 718 -0.87 26.06 9.61
CA ALA A 718 -0.16 24.91 10.20
C ALA A 718 0.29 25.06 11.66
N LYS A 719 -0.35 25.95 12.45
CA LYS A 719 0.06 26.22 13.84
C LYS A 719 -1.10 26.70 14.70
N LEU A 720 -1.27 26.14 15.89
CA LEU A 720 -1.99 26.75 17.01
C LEU A 720 -1.17 26.54 18.28
N ASP A 721 -1.04 27.60 19.07
CA ASP A 721 -0.30 27.60 20.34
C ASP A 721 -1.24 27.67 21.55
N GLY A 722 -0.69 27.50 22.75
CA GLY A 722 -1.43 27.64 24.02
C GLY A 722 -2.51 26.57 24.19
N GLU A 723 -3.67 26.98 24.73
CA GLU A 723 -4.80 26.08 25.01
C GLU A 723 -5.39 25.42 23.75
N ARG A 724 -5.14 25.99 22.55
CA ARG A 724 -5.62 25.46 21.26
C ARG A 724 -4.64 24.51 20.57
N ALA A 725 -3.50 24.20 21.19
CA ALA A 725 -2.50 23.31 20.59
C ALA A 725 -3.02 21.88 20.34
N GLY A 726 -3.94 21.39 21.18
CA GLY A 726 -4.63 20.11 20.95
C GLY A 726 -5.57 20.15 19.75
N PHE A 727 -6.35 21.23 19.62
CA PHE A 727 -7.30 21.44 18.52
C PHE A 727 -6.62 21.41 17.14
N TYR A 728 -5.36 21.86 17.05
CA TYR A 728 -4.56 21.80 15.82
C TYR A 728 -4.42 20.37 15.26
N ARG A 729 -4.22 19.38 16.12
CA ARG A 729 -4.02 17.98 15.68
C ARG A 729 -5.34 17.26 15.38
N GLU A 730 -6.42 17.69 16.02
CA GLU A 730 -7.71 17.01 15.93
C GLU A 730 -8.61 17.54 14.80
N SER A 731 -8.61 18.84 14.51
CA SER A 731 -9.55 19.41 13.51
C SER A 731 -9.03 19.45 12.08
N GLY A 732 -7.73 19.74 11.89
CA GLY A 732 -7.10 19.98 10.58
C GLY A 732 -7.36 21.34 9.94
N PHE A 733 -8.16 22.20 10.57
CA PHE A 733 -8.62 23.47 10.00
C PHE A 733 -7.51 24.48 9.65
N THR A 734 -6.34 24.37 10.26
CA THR A 734 -5.20 25.28 9.97
C THR A 734 -4.47 25.00 8.65
N TYR A 735 -4.82 23.92 7.96
CA TYR A 735 -4.29 23.57 6.64
C TYR A 735 -5.24 23.94 5.50
N LEU A 736 -6.40 24.48 5.85
CA LEU A 736 -7.36 25.11 4.95
C LEU A 736 -7.13 26.63 5.01
N TYR A 737 -6.76 27.22 3.87
CA TYR A 737 -6.44 28.64 3.73
C TYR A 737 -7.16 29.26 2.54
N ASP A 738 -7.04 30.58 2.33
CA ASP A 738 -7.74 31.31 1.25
C ASP A 738 -9.27 31.14 1.35
N ILE A 739 -9.83 31.53 2.49
CA ILE A 739 -11.19 31.16 2.88
C ILE A 739 -12.22 32.15 2.32
N GLU A 740 -13.33 31.61 1.83
CA GLU A 740 -14.56 32.34 1.55
C GLU A 740 -15.70 31.68 2.32
N ARG A 741 -16.50 32.43 3.07
CA ARG A 741 -17.62 31.91 3.87
C ARG A 741 -18.95 32.46 3.36
N SER A 742 -20.03 31.71 3.49
CA SER A 742 -21.36 32.23 3.22
C SER A 742 -21.64 33.45 4.12
N ALA A 743 -22.16 34.51 3.52
CA ALA A 743 -22.48 35.75 4.24
C ALA A 743 -23.55 35.51 5.32
N ASP A 744 -24.47 34.61 5.02
CA ASP A 744 -25.62 34.25 5.83
C ASP A 744 -25.78 32.72 5.88
N GLN A 745 -26.75 32.26 6.69
CA GLN A 745 -27.21 30.87 6.67
C GLN A 745 -27.70 30.49 5.27
N VAL A 746 -27.30 29.30 4.79
CA VAL A 746 -27.65 28.81 3.46
C VAL A 746 -28.94 28.00 3.57
N VAL A 747 -30.05 28.59 3.11
CA VAL A 747 -31.39 27.97 3.16
C VAL A 747 -31.88 27.45 1.81
N SER A 748 -31.22 27.84 0.72
CA SER A 748 -31.57 27.46 -0.65
C SER A 748 -30.51 26.54 -1.26
N PRO A 749 -30.88 25.66 -2.21
CA PRO A 749 -29.92 24.88 -2.97
C PRO A 749 -28.90 25.76 -3.70
N TYR A 750 -27.69 25.24 -3.85
CA TYR A 750 -26.59 25.90 -4.55
C TYR A 750 -25.75 24.87 -5.30
N THR A 751 -24.86 25.35 -6.18
CA THR A 751 -23.91 24.48 -6.89
C THR A 751 -22.47 24.91 -6.67
N VAL A 752 -21.55 23.95 -6.72
CA VAL A 752 -20.10 24.18 -6.77
C VAL A 752 -19.52 23.41 -7.95
N ASP A 753 -18.81 24.10 -8.82
CA ASP A 753 -18.29 23.60 -10.07
C ASP A 753 -16.76 23.64 -10.08
N TRP A 754 -16.13 22.48 -10.29
CA TRP A 754 -14.69 22.35 -10.51
C TRP A 754 -14.42 22.02 -11.97
N ARG A 755 -13.71 22.91 -12.66
CA ARG A 755 -13.06 22.56 -13.93
C ARG A 755 -11.79 21.77 -13.62
N ILE A 756 -11.72 20.53 -14.05
CA ILE A 756 -10.68 19.60 -13.59
C ILE A 756 -9.28 20.00 -14.10
N ASP A 757 -8.33 20.11 -13.17
CA ASP A 757 -6.93 20.38 -13.46
C ASP A 757 -6.16 19.09 -13.74
N ASP A 758 -5.78 18.90 -15.00
CA ASP A 758 -5.02 17.73 -15.41
C ASP A 758 -3.51 17.96 -15.39
N LYS A 759 -2.96 17.92 -14.17
CA LYS A 759 -1.51 17.95 -13.97
C LYS A 759 -0.80 16.67 -14.47
N ARG A 760 -1.53 15.64 -14.96
CA ARG A 760 -0.98 14.32 -15.35
C ARG A 760 -1.16 13.95 -16.82
N GLY A 761 -1.80 14.78 -17.64
CA GLY A 761 -2.03 14.52 -19.07
C GLY A 761 -2.97 13.34 -19.34
N ARG A 762 -4.01 13.15 -18.51
CA ARG A 762 -5.04 12.11 -18.63
C ARG A 762 -6.30 12.55 -19.37
N ILE A 763 -6.62 13.85 -19.38
CA ILE A 763 -7.78 14.39 -20.08
C ILE A 763 -7.58 14.16 -21.58
N ARG A 764 -8.61 13.65 -22.26
CA ARG A 764 -8.54 13.41 -23.70
C ARG A 764 -8.49 14.74 -24.44
N GLU A 765 -7.74 14.78 -25.54
CA GLU A 765 -7.70 15.95 -26.41
C GLU A 765 -9.12 16.36 -26.86
N GLY A 766 -9.40 17.66 -26.82
CA GLY A 766 -10.69 18.22 -27.20
C GLY A 766 -11.78 18.19 -26.12
N THR A 767 -11.53 17.55 -24.97
CA THR A 767 -12.44 17.52 -23.81
C THR A 767 -12.01 18.52 -22.73
N GLU A 768 -12.98 19.00 -21.96
CA GLU A 768 -12.83 19.87 -20.79
C GLU A 768 -13.75 19.31 -19.68
N PRO A 769 -13.32 18.27 -18.95
CA PRO A 769 -14.13 17.69 -17.89
C PRO A 769 -14.34 18.66 -16.73
N HIS A 770 -15.58 18.66 -16.25
CA HIS A 770 -16.03 19.36 -15.06
C HIS A 770 -16.66 18.37 -14.08
N LEU A 771 -16.64 18.75 -12.81
CA LEU A 771 -17.47 18.15 -11.77
C LEU A 771 -18.34 19.24 -11.15
N ARG A 772 -19.65 19.05 -11.16
CA ARG A 772 -20.58 19.90 -10.42
C ARG A 772 -21.21 19.16 -9.25
N LEU A 773 -21.12 19.76 -8.06
CA LEU A 773 -21.87 19.37 -6.88
C LEU A 773 -23.14 20.22 -6.82
N HIS A 774 -24.30 19.59 -6.79
CA HIS A 774 -25.59 20.20 -6.48
C HIS A 774 -25.90 19.92 -5.01
N ALA A 775 -25.86 20.94 -4.17
CA ALA A 775 -26.10 20.83 -2.73
C ALA A 775 -27.52 21.25 -2.41
N LEU A 776 -28.30 20.37 -1.77
CA LEU A 776 -29.74 20.56 -1.61
C LEU A 776 -30.19 20.87 -0.18
N THR A 777 -29.37 20.50 0.80
CA THR A 777 -29.72 20.62 2.22
C THR A 777 -29.25 21.95 2.82
N PRO A 778 -30.10 22.63 3.61
CA PRO A 778 -29.70 23.83 4.34
C PRO A 778 -28.49 23.61 5.25
N CYS A 779 -27.64 24.64 5.33
CA CYS A 779 -26.43 24.65 6.16
C CYS A 779 -26.36 25.96 6.95
N ASP A 780 -25.83 25.90 8.18
CA ASP A 780 -25.56 27.08 8.99
C ASP A 780 -24.41 27.90 8.41
N GLU A 781 -23.46 27.23 7.76
CA GLU A 781 -22.35 27.86 7.06
C GLU A 781 -21.91 26.97 5.89
N VAL A 782 -21.57 27.60 4.76
CA VAL A 782 -20.80 26.97 3.68
C VAL A 782 -19.50 27.75 3.50
N ALA A 783 -18.37 27.05 3.43
CA ALA A 783 -17.08 27.68 3.18
C ALA A 783 -16.35 27.05 2.01
N LEU A 784 -15.68 27.88 1.21
CA LEU A 784 -14.69 27.46 0.22
C LEU A 784 -13.29 27.72 0.78
N ALA A 785 -12.37 26.79 0.56
CA ALA A 785 -11.01 26.87 1.09
C ALA A 785 -10.02 26.07 0.24
N THR A 786 -8.76 26.48 0.21
CA THR A 786 -7.68 25.72 -0.45
C THR A 786 -6.99 24.82 0.56
N GLY A 787 -6.85 23.53 0.25
CA GLY A 787 -6.20 22.54 1.11
C GLY A 787 -4.77 22.21 0.68
N ASP A 788 -3.84 22.17 1.63
CA ASP A 788 -2.41 21.97 1.37
C ASP A 788 -2.04 20.49 1.09
N SER A 789 -1.85 20.10 -0.17
CA SER A 789 -1.55 18.70 -0.50
C SER A 789 -0.10 18.29 -0.19
N PRO A 790 0.19 16.98 -0.03
CA PRO A 790 1.56 16.47 0.00
C PRO A 790 2.34 16.87 -1.26
N ARG A 791 3.55 17.40 -1.10
CA ARG A 791 4.45 17.84 -2.20
C ARG A 791 3.87 18.89 -3.16
N LYS A 792 2.71 19.47 -2.85
CA LYS A 792 2.06 20.56 -3.61
C LYS A 792 1.92 20.28 -5.11
N PHE A 793 1.59 19.03 -5.47
CA PHE A 793 1.36 18.67 -6.88
C PHE A 793 0.07 19.32 -7.43
N LEU A 794 -0.97 19.33 -6.60
CA LEU A 794 -2.26 19.99 -6.82
C LEU A 794 -2.81 20.33 -5.43
N CYS A 795 -3.16 21.59 -5.13
CA CYS A 795 -3.80 21.95 -3.86
C CYS A 795 -5.31 22.15 -4.08
N PRO A 796 -6.16 21.15 -3.76
CA PRO A 796 -7.57 21.20 -4.13
C PRO A 796 -8.33 22.35 -3.47
N ARG A 797 -9.33 22.89 -4.19
CA ARG A 797 -10.36 23.77 -3.63
C ARG A 797 -11.47 22.94 -3.01
N TYR A 798 -11.66 23.10 -1.71
CA TYR A 798 -12.64 22.41 -0.89
C TYR A 798 -13.93 23.24 -0.80
N VAL A 799 -15.06 22.56 -0.61
CA VAL A 799 -16.29 23.11 -0.05
C VAL A 799 -16.63 22.36 1.24
N ILE A 800 -16.98 23.11 2.29
CA ILE A 800 -17.27 22.59 3.62
C ILE A 800 -18.71 22.99 3.97
N GLN A 801 -19.60 22.00 4.06
CA GLN A 801 -21.00 22.14 4.43
C GLN A 801 -21.13 21.95 5.94
N SER A 802 -21.48 23.01 6.68
CA SER A 802 -21.49 22.99 8.14
C SER A 802 -22.90 23.15 8.70
N ARG A 803 -23.28 22.23 9.60
CA ARG A 803 -24.44 22.36 10.49
C ARG A 803 -23.92 22.37 11.93
N LEU A 804 -24.21 23.43 12.67
CA LEU A 804 -23.56 23.76 13.94
C LEU A 804 -24.54 23.63 15.10
N GLY A 805 -24.07 23.09 16.22
CA GLY A 805 -24.89 22.90 17.41
C GLY A 805 -24.49 21.68 18.24
N GLU A 806 -25.38 21.31 19.16
CA GLU A 806 -25.24 20.19 20.07
C GLU A 806 -26.29 19.11 19.79
N ASN A 807 -25.93 17.85 20.01
CA ASN A 807 -26.77 16.67 19.75
C ASN A 807 -27.45 16.73 18.37
N MET A 808 -26.64 16.89 17.33
CA MET A 808 -27.12 17.20 15.99
C MET A 808 -27.78 16.00 15.31
N HIS A 809 -28.84 16.26 14.55
CA HIS A 809 -29.47 15.32 13.62
C HIS A 809 -29.39 15.91 12.23
N SER A 810 -28.50 15.36 11.40
CA SER A 810 -28.22 15.89 10.07
C SER A 810 -28.49 14.88 8.97
N GLN A 811 -29.10 15.39 7.91
CA GLN A 811 -29.07 14.80 6.58
C GLN A 811 -28.39 15.80 5.65
N PHE A 812 -27.39 15.35 4.89
CA PHE A 812 -26.80 16.09 3.78
C PHE A 812 -27.16 15.36 2.49
N VAL A 813 -27.78 16.05 1.54
CA VAL A 813 -28.18 15.49 0.24
C VAL A 813 -27.52 16.27 -0.87
N ASN A 814 -26.76 15.56 -1.70
CA ASN A 814 -25.99 16.13 -2.79
C ASN A 814 -26.14 15.29 -4.07
N VAL A 815 -26.01 15.93 -5.23
CA VAL A 815 -25.87 15.25 -6.53
C VAL A 815 -24.56 15.66 -7.19
N LEU A 816 -23.75 14.68 -7.60
CA LEU A 816 -22.50 14.90 -8.34
C LEU A 816 -22.72 14.65 -9.82
N GLU A 817 -22.38 15.65 -10.63
CA GLU A 817 -22.53 15.66 -12.08
C GLU A 817 -21.14 15.77 -12.74
N PRO A 818 -20.51 14.65 -13.12
CA PRO A 818 -19.31 14.68 -13.93
C PRO A 818 -19.68 14.90 -15.41
N TYR A 819 -19.39 16.09 -15.94
CA TYR A 819 -19.73 16.48 -17.30
C TYR A 819 -18.48 16.94 -18.08
N ASP A 820 -18.66 17.31 -19.36
CA ASP A 820 -17.60 17.88 -20.20
C ASP A 820 -17.86 19.38 -20.40
N LYS A 821 -17.88 19.92 -21.62
CA LYS A 821 -18.19 21.33 -21.88
C LYS A 821 -19.63 21.75 -21.52
N THR A 822 -20.58 20.82 -21.51
CA THR A 822 -22.01 21.13 -21.34
C THR A 822 -22.61 20.25 -20.25
N PRO A 823 -23.21 20.85 -19.20
CA PRO A 823 -23.98 20.12 -18.20
C PRO A 823 -25.15 19.36 -18.83
N PHE A 824 -25.44 18.17 -18.30
CA PHE A 824 -26.57 17.35 -18.74
C PHE A 824 -27.74 17.36 -17.74
N ILE A 825 -27.53 17.91 -16.54
CA ILE A 825 -28.58 18.20 -15.57
C ILE A 825 -29.02 19.65 -15.74
N LYS A 826 -30.33 19.82 -15.92
CA LYS A 826 -30.99 21.14 -15.99
C LYS A 826 -31.28 21.68 -14.58
N GLN A 827 -31.79 20.83 -13.69
CA GLN A 827 -32.14 21.22 -12.33
C GLN A 827 -32.13 20.01 -11.40
N VAL A 828 -31.76 20.25 -10.13
CA VAL A 828 -31.94 19.29 -9.04
C VAL A 828 -32.73 19.97 -7.93
N ARG A 829 -33.69 19.27 -7.33
CA ARG A 829 -34.43 19.76 -6.16
C ARG A 829 -34.84 18.62 -5.22
N LEU A 830 -35.00 18.96 -3.94
CA LEU A 830 -35.70 18.10 -3.00
C LEU A 830 -37.21 18.12 -3.31
N LEU A 831 -37.85 16.98 -3.08
CA LEU A 831 -39.29 16.81 -3.13
C LEU A 831 -39.83 16.77 -1.70
N ASP A 832 -41.04 17.29 -1.51
CA ASP A 832 -41.75 17.14 -0.24
C ASP A 832 -42.09 15.67 0.02
N VAL A 833 -41.93 15.25 1.28
CA VAL A 833 -42.19 13.88 1.72
C VAL A 833 -43.05 13.83 2.98
N GLU A 834 -43.96 12.87 3.05
CA GLU A 834 -44.75 12.56 4.24
C GLU A 834 -44.37 11.16 4.74
N HIS A 835 -43.95 11.06 6.00
CA HIS A 835 -43.55 9.80 6.63
C HIS A 835 -43.63 9.86 8.17
N ASP A 836 -43.62 8.70 8.83
CA ASP A 836 -43.72 8.58 10.29
C ASP A 836 -42.35 8.48 11.02
N ALA A 837 -41.23 8.58 10.30
CA ALA A 837 -39.88 8.59 10.87
C ALA A 837 -39.38 10.00 11.24
N ASP A 838 -38.17 10.09 11.80
CA ASP A 838 -37.51 11.38 12.02
C ASP A 838 -37.21 12.12 10.69
N GLU A 839 -37.18 13.45 10.74
CA GLU A 839 -37.03 14.33 9.56
C GLU A 839 -35.80 14.00 8.69
N SER A 840 -34.73 13.43 9.28
CA SER A 840 -33.51 13.08 8.56
C SER A 840 -33.49 11.66 7.98
N ALA A 841 -34.56 10.88 8.17
CA ALA A 841 -34.64 9.48 7.72
C ALA A 841 -34.81 9.34 6.21
N VAL A 842 -35.56 10.24 5.57
CA VAL A 842 -35.97 10.13 4.16
C VAL A 842 -35.45 11.31 3.36
N ALA A 843 -35.04 11.05 2.12
CA ALA A 843 -34.85 12.10 1.11
C ALA A 843 -35.47 11.65 -0.21
N ALA A 844 -36.16 12.58 -0.88
CA ALA A 844 -36.62 12.40 -2.25
C ALA A 844 -36.06 13.54 -3.11
N VAL A 845 -35.47 13.19 -4.24
CA VAL A 845 -34.74 14.12 -5.12
C VAL A 845 -35.27 13.97 -6.55
N ALA A 846 -35.65 15.09 -7.17
CA ALA A 846 -35.89 15.15 -8.60
C ALA A 846 -34.67 15.72 -9.32
N VAL A 847 -34.21 15.01 -10.34
CA VAL A 847 -33.12 15.39 -11.25
C VAL A 847 -33.73 15.57 -12.65
N GLU A 848 -33.92 16.81 -13.06
CA GLU A 848 -34.37 17.16 -14.40
C GLU A 848 -33.17 17.21 -15.34
N LEU A 849 -33.21 16.39 -16.39
CA LEU A 849 -32.16 16.30 -17.39
C LEU A 849 -32.41 17.27 -18.54
N ALA A 850 -31.33 17.68 -19.20
CA ALA A 850 -31.37 18.61 -20.33
C ALA A 850 -32.12 18.05 -21.54
N ASP A 851 -32.29 16.72 -21.63
CA ASP A 851 -33.02 16.04 -22.70
C ASP A 851 -34.52 15.85 -22.43
N GLY A 852 -35.04 16.42 -21.33
CA GLY A 852 -36.45 16.38 -20.97
C GLY A 852 -36.86 15.21 -20.07
N ARG A 853 -35.95 14.29 -19.76
CA ARG A 853 -36.18 13.25 -18.73
C ARG A 853 -36.14 13.84 -17.32
N THR A 854 -36.88 13.23 -16.40
CA THR A 854 -36.76 13.52 -14.96
C THR A 854 -36.59 12.24 -14.18
N ASP A 855 -35.52 12.14 -13.40
CA ASP A 855 -35.30 11.04 -12.46
C ASP A 855 -35.73 11.45 -11.05
N ILE A 856 -36.65 10.69 -10.47
CA ILE A 856 -37.07 10.83 -9.06
C ILE A 856 -36.43 9.70 -8.27
N LEU A 857 -35.56 10.04 -7.32
CA LEU A 857 -34.87 9.11 -6.44
C LEU A 857 -35.39 9.25 -5.02
N ILE A 858 -35.73 8.14 -4.37
CA ILE A 858 -36.21 8.10 -2.99
C ILE A 858 -35.25 7.23 -2.20
N THR A 859 -34.69 7.75 -1.09
CA THR A 859 -33.85 6.99 -0.17
C THR A 859 -34.40 7.09 1.24
N CYS A 860 -34.60 5.93 1.86
CA CYS A 860 -34.94 5.79 3.27
C CYS A 860 -33.77 5.13 3.99
N GLU A 861 -33.52 5.55 5.23
CA GLU A 861 -32.47 4.93 6.05
C GLU A 861 -32.75 3.46 6.37
N GLN A 862 -34.02 3.14 6.59
CA GLN A 862 -34.57 1.81 6.75
C GLN A 862 -35.78 1.66 5.82
N PRO A 863 -36.15 0.43 5.39
CA PRO A 863 -37.36 0.22 4.61
C PRO A 863 -38.60 0.80 5.30
N MET A 864 -39.33 1.69 4.62
CA MET A 864 -40.54 2.29 5.18
C MET A 864 -41.50 2.84 4.12
N ALA A 865 -42.74 3.11 4.53
CA ALA A 865 -43.75 3.78 3.72
C ALA A 865 -43.53 5.31 3.72
N VAL A 866 -43.61 5.90 2.53
CA VAL A 866 -43.41 7.33 2.27
C VAL A 866 -44.38 7.76 1.18
N LYS A 867 -45.00 8.92 1.33
CA LYS A 867 -45.63 9.63 0.21
C LYS A 867 -44.71 10.76 -0.24
N VAL A 868 -44.56 10.92 -1.54
CA VAL A 868 -43.70 11.94 -2.13
C VAL A 868 -44.55 12.86 -3.01
N GLU A 869 -44.16 14.13 -3.08
CA GLU A 869 -44.69 15.14 -3.99
C GLU A 869 -44.94 14.56 -5.40
N GLY A 870 -46.02 14.99 -6.05
CA GLY A 870 -46.42 14.46 -7.36
C GLY A 870 -47.26 13.18 -7.28
N GLY A 871 -47.73 12.80 -6.09
CA GLY A 871 -48.63 11.67 -5.91
C GLY A 871 -47.93 10.31 -5.96
N ILE A 872 -46.67 10.26 -5.54
CA ILE A 872 -45.88 9.04 -5.52
C ILE A 872 -46.09 8.33 -4.18
N GLU A 873 -46.46 7.05 -4.23
CA GLU A 873 -46.51 6.17 -3.07
C GLU A 873 -45.29 5.25 -3.10
N PHE A 874 -44.55 5.19 -2.01
CA PHE A 874 -43.37 4.35 -1.89
C PHE A 874 -43.41 3.54 -0.59
N ASN A 875 -43.03 2.27 -0.64
CA ASN A 875 -42.74 1.47 0.54
C ASN A 875 -41.50 0.62 0.27
N GLY A 876 -40.35 1.07 0.76
CA GLY A 876 -39.07 0.41 0.57
C GLY A 876 -37.89 1.17 1.12
N MET A 877 -36.67 0.76 0.73
CA MET A 877 -35.42 1.37 1.18
C MET A 877 -34.85 2.35 0.15
N PHE A 878 -34.90 1.99 -1.14
CA PHE A 878 -34.53 2.88 -2.23
C PHE A 878 -35.49 2.72 -3.42
N GLY A 879 -35.84 3.82 -4.06
CA GLY A 879 -36.74 3.85 -5.21
C GLY A 879 -36.21 4.77 -6.31
N MET A 880 -36.49 4.42 -7.57
CA MET A 880 -36.25 5.30 -8.71
C MET A 880 -37.48 5.28 -9.63
N VAL A 881 -37.91 6.46 -10.07
CA VAL A 881 -38.88 6.64 -11.15
C VAL A 881 -38.26 7.55 -12.20
N ARG A 882 -38.05 7.05 -13.43
CA ARG A 882 -37.66 7.88 -14.58
C ARG A 882 -38.90 8.26 -15.35
N LEU A 883 -39.09 9.56 -15.54
CA LEU A 883 -40.18 10.14 -16.33
C LEU A 883 -39.66 10.59 -17.70
N VAL A 884 -40.47 10.37 -18.74
CA VAL A 884 -40.34 11.00 -20.06
C VAL A 884 -41.67 11.67 -20.35
N ASP A 885 -41.66 12.96 -20.67
CA ASP A 885 -42.88 13.78 -20.87
C ASP A 885 -43.88 13.65 -19.71
N GLY A 886 -43.36 13.58 -18.47
CA GLY A 886 -44.15 13.45 -17.24
C GLY A 886 -44.73 12.05 -16.98
N LYS A 887 -44.47 11.05 -17.84
CA LYS A 887 -44.96 9.67 -17.69
C LYS A 887 -43.86 8.72 -17.20
N PRO A 888 -44.14 7.80 -16.27
CA PRO A 888 -43.20 6.76 -15.87
C PRO A 888 -42.73 5.90 -17.06
N LYS A 889 -41.42 5.78 -17.23
CA LYS A 889 -40.75 4.92 -18.21
C LYS A 889 -39.88 3.85 -17.59
N LEU A 890 -39.32 4.15 -16.43
CA LEU A 890 -38.56 3.18 -15.65
C LEU A 890 -38.99 3.29 -14.20
N MET A 891 -39.18 2.16 -13.55
CA MET A 891 -39.29 2.10 -12.10
C MET A 891 -38.29 1.07 -11.55
N ARG A 892 -37.67 1.41 -10.42
CA ARG A 892 -36.87 0.48 -9.60
C ARG A 892 -37.35 0.58 -8.16
N LEU A 893 -37.54 -0.58 -7.55
CA LEU A 893 -37.94 -0.74 -6.16
C LEU A 893 -36.90 -1.64 -5.47
N VAL A 894 -36.27 -1.12 -4.43
CA VAL A 894 -35.19 -1.81 -3.71
C VAL A 894 -35.55 -1.90 -2.23
N GLY A 895 -35.47 -3.12 -1.69
CA GLY A 895 -35.80 -3.39 -0.30
C GLY A 895 -37.23 -2.98 0.05
N GLY A 896 -38.20 -3.23 -0.84
CA GLY A 896 -39.55 -2.71 -0.70
C GLY A 896 -40.63 -3.52 -1.41
N THR A 897 -41.90 -3.15 -1.20
CA THR A 897 -43.07 -3.85 -1.75
C THR A 897 -43.95 -3.00 -2.66
N LEU A 898 -43.75 -1.67 -2.68
CA LEU A 898 -44.52 -0.77 -3.53
C LEU A 898 -43.69 0.44 -3.97
N ILE A 899 -43.76 0.77 -5.27
CA ILE A 899 -43.54 2.12 -5.77
C ILE A 899 -44.62 2.42 -6.82
N ALA A 900 -45.31 3.55 -6.70
CA ALA A 900 -46.39 3.95 -7.59
C ALA A 900 -46.29 5.43 -7.95
N HIS A 901 -46.65 5.76 -9.19
CA HIS A 901 -46.77 7.13 -9.67
C HIS A 901 -48.02 7.23 -10.56
N GLY A 902 -49.07 7.87 -10.05
CA GLY A 902 -50.39 7.85 -10.70
C GLY A 902 -50.94 6.43 -10.83
N ASP A 903 -51.38 6.05 -12.03
CA ASP A 903 -51.93 4.70 -12.29
C ASP A 903 -50.84 3.62 -12.48
N THR A 904 -49.58 4.02 -12.63
CA THR A 904 -48.47 3.07 -12.81
C THR A 904 -47.98 2.60 -11.45
N ARG A 905 -48.03 1.27 -11.21
CA ARG A 905 -47.65 0.66 -9.93
C ARG A 905 -46.68 -0.49 -10.17
N LEU A 906 -45.60 -0.52 -9.40
CA LEU A 906 -44.67 -1.65 -9.31
C LEU A 906 -44.75 -2.22 -7.89
N THR A 907 -45.17 -3.48 -7.80
CA THR A 907 -45.30 -4.21 -6.54
C THR A 907 -44.35 -5.40 -6.49
N ALA A 908 -43.92 -5.76 -5.28
CA ALA A 908 -43.17 -6.98 -5.02
C ALA A 908 -43.79 -7.72 -3.84
N ASP A 909 -43.82 -9.05 -3.91
CA ASP A 909 -44.38 -9.90 -2.84
C ASP A 909 -43.62 -9.77 -1.52
N ARG A 910 -42.35 -9.34 -1.58
CA ARG A 910 -41.48 -9.14 -0.41
C ARG A 910 -40.40 -8.09 -0.68
N ALA A 911 -40.03 -7.38 0.38
CA ALA A 911 -38.92 -6.45 0.39
C ALA A 911 -37.55 -7.15 0.44
N GLU A 912 -37.47 -8.29 1.13
CA GLU A 912 -36.23 -9.00 1.42
C GLU A 912 -36.50 -10.47 1.76
N TRP A 913 -35.45 -11.29 1.67
CA TRP A 913 -35.41 -12.57 2.39
C TRP A 913 -34.74 -12.36 3.74
N ARG A 914 -35.34 -12.90 4.80
CA ARG A 914 -34.81 -12.81 6.17
C ARG A 914 -34.98 -14.13 6.90
N GLY A 915 -34.03 -14.43 7.78
CA GLY A 915 -34.09 -15.57 8.68
C GLY A 915 -32.87 -15.61 9.59
N LYS A 916 -32.51 -16.81 10.04
CA LYS A 916 -31.34 -17.05 10.90
C LYS A 916 -30.36 -18.02 10.26
N VAL A 917 -29.09 -17.86 10.61
CA VAL A 917 -28.08 -18.88 10.38
C VAL A 917 -28.27 -19.98 11.42
N VAL A 918 -28.34 -21.23 10.97
CA VAL A 918 -28.47 -22.40 11.87
C VAL A 918 -27.22 -23.27 11.89
N GLY A 919 -26.30 -23.06 10.95
CA GLY A 919 -25.04 -23.79 10.87
C GLY A 919 -24.12 -23.22 9.80
N ILE A 920 -22.88 -23.67 9.81
CA ILE A 920 -21.86 -23.31 8.84
C ILE A 920 -20.99 -24.54 8.54
N ASP A 921 -20.43 -24.59 7.33
CA ASP A 921 -19.42 -25.56 6.94
C ASP A 921 -18.30 -24.85 6.17
N ALA A 922 -17.07 -24.97 6.66
CA ALA A 922 -15.87 -24.42 6.05
C ALA A 922 -14.80 -25.51 5.87
N SER A 923 -15.21 -26.79 5.83
CA SER A 923 -14.31 -27.93 5.63
C SER A 923 -13.76 -28.01 4.20
N ASP A 924 -14.51 -27.51 3.22
CA ASP A 924 -14.06 -27.30 1.85
C ASP A 924 -13.72 -25.82 1.62
N ALA A 925 -12.44 -25.53 1.37
CA ALA A 925 -11.97 -24.17 1.17
C ALA A 925 -12.48 -23.55 -0.15
N GLU A 926 -12.87 -24.36 -1.13
CA GLU A 926 -13.44 -23.92 -2.41
C GLU A 926 -14.96 -23.69 -2.33
N ASN A 927 -15.61 -24.18 -1.27
CA ASN A 927 -17.05 -24.12 -1.11
C ASN A 927 -17.48 -23.99 0.34
N ASN A 928 -17.49 -22.75 0.84
CA ASN A 928 -17.94 -22.45 2.20
C ASN A 928 -19.47 -22.34 2.22
N LEU A 929 -20.12 -23.07 3.13
CA LEU A 929 -21.58 -23.14 3.27
C LEU A 929 -22.08 -22.40 4.50
N VAL A 930 -23.21 -21.73 4.35
CA VAL A 930 -23.98 -21.15 5.45
C VAL A 930 -25.40 -21.70 5.39
N LEU A 931 -25.79 -22.43 6.43
CA LEU A 931 -27.12 -23.03 6.55
C LEU A 931 -28.10 -22.02 7.12
N LEU A 932 -29.27 -21.90 6.51
CA LEU A 932 -30.25 -20.84 6.75
C LEU A 932 -31.61 -21.43 7.15
N ASP A 933 -32.31 -20.74 8.05
CA ASP A 933 -33.70 -21.04 8.43
C ASP A 933 -34.56 -19.76 8.37
N PRO A 934 -35.55 -19.70 7.46
CA PRO A 934 -35.83 -20.70 6.42
C PRO A 934 -34.72 -20.74 5.35
N PRO A 935 -34.49 -21.86 4.64
CA PRO A 935 -33.60 -21.87 3.50
C PRO A 935 -34.14 -20.96 2.37
N LEU A 936 -33.23 -20.43 1.54
CA LEU A 936 -33.61 -19.65 0.35
C LEU A 936 -34.13 -20.60 -0.74
N PRO A 937 -35.25 -20.30 -1.42
CA PRO A 937 -35.71 -21.12 -2.54
C PRO A 937 -34.71 -21.14 -3.69
N GLN A 938 -34.62 -22.28 -4.38
CA GLN A 938 -33.69 -22.45 -5.50
C GLN A 938 -33.97 -21.48 -6.67
N ASP A 939 -35.23 -21.12 -6.88
CA ASP A 939 -35.71 -20.21 -7.90
C ASP A 939 -35.82 -18.75 -7.44
N ALA A 940 -35.31 -18.41 -6.25
CA ALA A 940 -35.43 -17.06 -5.68
C ALA A 940 -34.69 -15.95 -6.45
N GLY A 941 -33.88 -16.28 -7.48
CA GLY A 941 -33.16 -15.30 -8.30
C GLY A 941 -32.10 -14.50 -7.53
N VAL A 942 -31.56 -15.08 -6.44
CA VAL A 942 -30.62 -14.40 -5.52
C VAL A 942 -29.15 -14.71 -5.79
N VAL A 943 -28.84 -15.66 -6.67
CA VAL A 943 -27.44 -15.95 -7.04
C VAL A 943 -26.80 -14.71 -7.65
N GLY A 944 -25.64 -14.34 -7.13
CA GLY A 944 -24.93 -13.12 -7.51
C GLY A 944 -25.32 -11.88 -6.69
N ARG A 945 -26.41 -11.91 -5.92
CA ARG A 945 -26.78 -10.84 -4.97
C ARG A 945 -25.96 -10.93 -3.69
N THR A 946 -26.05 -9.88 -2.88
CA THR A 946 -25.37 -9.79 -1.59
C THR A 946 -26.31 -10.23 -0.46
N ILE A 947 -25.80 -11.11 0.41
CA ILE A 947 -26.40 -11.44 1.70
C ILE A 947 -25.66 -10.67 2.80
N HIS A 948 -26.41 -10.09 3.73
CA HIS A 948 -25.90 -9.36 4.89
C HIS A 948 -26.18 -10.18 6.15
N PHE A 949 -25.20 -10.27 7.06
CA PHE A 949 -25.38 -10.92 8.35
C PHE A 949 -25.29 -9.90 9.49
N THR A 950 -26.21 -9.99 10.44
CA THR A 950 -26.25 -9.13 11.64
C THR A 950 -25.59 -9.84 12.81
N ASN A 951 -24.61 -9.18 13.42
CA ASN A 951 -23.84 -9.65 14.58
C ASN A 951 -23.12 -8.48 15.27
N ASP A 952 -22.44 -8.75 16.38
CA ASP A 952 -21.72 -7.73 17.17
C ASP A 952 -20.28 -7.50 16.70
N LEU A 953 -19.87 -8.09 15.58
CA LEU A 953 -18.52 -7.87 15.05
C LEU A 953 -18.43 -6.46 14.45
N PRO A 954 -17.30 -5.74 14.63
CA PRO A 954 -17.12 -4.40 14.06
C PRO A 954 -16.84 -4.39 12.54
N MET A 955 -16.60 -5.57 11.96
CA MET A 955 -16.29 -5.75 10.53
C MET A 955 -17.55 -6.11 9.73
N ASP A 956 -17.55 -5.75 8.44
CA ASP A 956 -18.62 -6.15 7.53
C ASP A 956 -18.59 -7.66 7.26
N THR A 957 -19.76 -8.26 7.40
CA THR A 957 -19.94 -9.70 7.23
C THR A 957 -20.79 -10.00 6.00
N SER A 958 -20.87 -9.10 5.03
CA SER A 958 -21.64 -9.31 3.80
C SER A 958 -20.91 -10.25 2.83
N TYR A 959 -21.64 -11.07 2.08
CA TYR A 959 -21.08 -11.99 1.06
C TYR A 959 -21.91 -11.96 -0.23
N LYS A 960 -21.24 -12.20 -1.36
CA LYS A 960 -21.92 -12.53 -2.61
C LYS A 960 -22.40 -13.99 -2.54
N ILE A 961 -23.68 -14.24 -2.81
CA ILE A 961 -24.24 -15.59 -2.91
C ILE A 961 -23.71 -16.23 -4.19
N ARG A 962 -22.91 -17.30 -4.06
CA ARG A 962 -22.36 -18.03 -5.21
C ARG A 962 -23.31 -19.11 -5.73
N ALA A 963 -24.00 -19.80 -4.82
CA ALA A 963 -25.04 -20.75 -5.14
C ALA A 963 -26.05 -20.81 -3.99
N VAL A 964 -27.28 -21.21 -4.30
CA VAL A 964 -28.29 -21.60 -3.31
C VAL A 964 -28.23 -23.13 -3.18
N THR A 965 -28.21 -23.63 -1.95
CA THR A 965 -28.24 -25.07 -1.64
C THR A 965 -29.61 -25.48 -1.10
N SER A 966 -29.84 -26.77 -0.84
CA SER A 966 -31.08 -27.25 -0.23
C SER A 966 -31.39 -26.57 1.11
N ASP A 967 -30.34 -26.29 1.89
CA ASP A 967 -30.45 -25.90 3.29
C ASP A 967 -29.84 -24.51 3.57
N GLY A 968 -29.47 -23.75 2.52
CA GLY A 968 -28.83 -22.44 2.68
C GLY A 968 -28.14 -21.93 1.42
N ILE A 969 -26.90 -21.46 1.56
CA ILE A 969 -26.11 -20.88 0.48
C ILE A 969 -24.64 -21.32 0.50
N SER A 970 -23.97 -21.14 -0.64
CA SER A 970 -22.51 -21.15 -0.77
C SER A 970 -21.96 -19.74 -0.96
N THR A 971 -20.86 -19.41 -0.29
CA THR A 971 -20.03 -18.21 -0.57
C THR A 971 -18.86 -18.52 -1.51
N GLY A 972 -18.74 -19.76 -1.98
CA GLY A 972 -17.63 -20.26 -2.80
C GLY A 972 -16.31 -20.25 -2.04
N ASP A 973 -15.27 -19.78 -2.71
CA ASP A 973 -13.88 -19.72 -2.23
C ASP A 973 -13.57 -18.50 -1.35
N ILE A 974 -14.59 -17.70 -0.99
CA ILE A 974 -14.48 -16.64 0.01
C ILE A 974 -14.83 -17.22 1.37
N THR A 975 -13.81 -17.40 2.20
CA THR A 975 -13.95 -18.08 3.49
C THR A 975 -14.79 -17.28 4.50
N ILE A 976 -15.53 -18.04 5.32
CA ILE A 976 -16.23 -17.54 6.51
C ILE A 976 -15.37 -17.61 7.78
N VAL A 977 -14.17 -18.21 7.70
CA VAL A 977 -13.20 -18.26 8.80
C VAL A 977 -12.67 -16.85 9.09
N ARG A 978 -12.74 -16.46 10.37
CA ARG A 978 -12.21 -15.18 10.86
C ARG A 978 -10.75 -15.29 11.29
N GLY A 979 -10.39 -16.40 11.92
CA GLY A 979 -9.07 -16.60 12.54
C GLY A 979 -9.07 -17.81 13.48
N PHE A 980 -7.96 -18.05 14.17
CA PHE A 980 -7.84 -19.17 15.11
C PHE A 980 -8.58 -18.92 16.43
N LYS A 981 -9.00 -20.00 17.12
CA LYS A 981 -9.49 -19.91 18.51
C LYS A 981 -8.37 -19.62 19.50
N ASN A 982 -7.19 -20.16 19.26
CA ASN A 982 -6.00 -19.95 20.08
C ASN A 982 -4.82 -19.58 19.18
N ARG A 983 -4.16 -18.45 19.49
CA ARG A 983 -3.00 -17.97 18.73
C ARG A 983 -1.69 -18.70 19.07
N THR A 984 -1.66 -19.48 20.15
CA THR A 984 -0.50 -20.29 20.54
C THR A 984 -0.68 -21.78 20.23
N ASP A 985 -1.84 -22.16 19.70
CA ASP A 985 -2.18 -23.54 19.33
C ASP A 985 -3.11 -23.50 18.11
N PHE A 986 -2.52 -23.65 16.92
CA PHE A 986 -3.25 -23.62 15.65
C PHE A 986 -4.14 -24.85 15.43
N THR A 987 -4.03 -25.89 16.28
CA THR A 987 -4.89 -27.09 16.22
C THR A 987 -6.21 -26.93 16.96
N ALA A 988 -6.37 -25.87 17.76
CA ALA A 988 -7.58 -25.59 18.53
C ALA A 988 -8.82 -25.22 17.69
N GLY A 989 -8.67 -25.12 16.36
CA GLY A 989 -9.72 -24.77 15.41
C GLY A 989 -9.93 -23.27 15.24
N TYR A 990 -11.05 -22.90 14.61
CA TYR A 990 -11.30 -21.54 14.12
C TYR A 990 -12.45 -20.80 14.81
N THR A 991 -12.41 -19.48 14.71
CA THR A 991 -13.54 -18.58 14.91
C THR A 991 -14.05 -18.09 13.55
N TYR A 992 -15.32 -17.70 13.48
CA TYR A 992 -16.01 -17.41 12.22
C TYR A 992 -16.62 -16.01 12.18
N LEU A 993 -16.72 -15.47 10.96
CA LEU A 993 -17.37 -14.20 10.65
C LEU A 993 -18.90 -14.32 10.70
N VAL A 994 -19.42 -15.52 10.50
CA VAL A 994 -20.86 -15.85 10.53
C VAL A 994 -21.02 -17.04 11.47
N ASN A 995 -21.99 -16.97 12.38
CA ASN A 995 -22.23 -18.00 13.39
C ASN A 995 -23.73 -18.32 13.50
N SER A 996 -24.06 -19.51 14.01
CA SER A 996 -25.44 -19.86 14.34
C SER A 996 -26.09 -18.80 15.22
N GLY A 997 -27.34 -18.46 14.93
CA GLY A 997 -28.11 -17.41 15.58
C GLY A 997 -27.94 -16.01 14.99
N ASN A 998 -26.95 -15.78 14.11
CA ASN A 998 -26.88 -14.52 13.35
C ASN A 998 -28.09 -14.40 12.43
N GLU A 999 -28.67 -13.20 12.34
CA GLU A 999 -29.71 -12.93 11.36
C GLU A 999 -29.09 -12.74 9.98
N TYR A 1000 -29.79 -13.14 8.94
CA TYR A 1000 -29.42 -12.83 7.57
C TYR A 1000 -30.51 -12.00 6.89
N VAL A 1001 -30.08 -11.16 5.94
CA VAL A 1001 -30.96 -10.38 5.07
C VAL A 1001 -30.43 -10.41 3.63
N VAL A 1002 -31.31 -10.65 2.67
CA VAL A 1002 -31.05 -10.47 1.23
C VAL A 1002 -32.07 -9.47 0.68
N PRO A 1003 -31.69 -8.20 0.47
CA PRO A 1003 -32.58 -7.20 -0.10
C PRO A 1003 -33.04 -7.59 -1.51
N MET A 1004 -34.33 -7.41 -1.80
CA MET A 1004 -34.86 -7.63 -3.14
C MET A 1004 -34.84 -6.35 -3.96
N ILE A 1005 -34.56 -6.49 -5.26
CA ILE A 1005 -34.80 -5.47 -6.26
C ILE A 1005 -35.85 -5.98 -7.26
N THR A 1006 -36.77 -5.10 -7.62
CA THR A 1006 -37.75 -5.29 -8.68
C THR A 1006 -37.68 -4.10 -9.62
N GLY A 1007 -37.79 -4.34 -10.93
CA GLY A 1007 -37.75 -3.30 -11.95
C GLY A 1007 -38.89 -3.46 -12.95
N MET A 1008 -39.30 -2.33 -13.53
CA MET A 1008 -40.27 -2.28 -14.62
C MET A 1008 -39.79 -1.25 -15.65
N GLU A 1009 -39.91 -1.62 -16.92
CA GLU A 1009 -39.88 -0.69 -18.04
C GLU A 1009 -41.32 -0.52 -18.51
N CYS A 1010 -41.79 0.72 -18.65
CA CYS A 1010 -43.16 1.00 -19.07
C CYS A 1010 -43.18 1.26 -20.58
N ASP A 1011 -44.00 0.51 -21.30
CA ASP A 1011 -44.29 0.76 -22.71
C ASP A 1011 -44.97 2.15 -22.90
N GLU A 1012 -44.95 2.67 -24.13
CA GLU A 1012 -45.56 3.97 -24.49
C GLU A 1012 -47.07 4.09 -24.32
#